data_AF-A0A3D5KSE8-F1
#
_entry.id   AF-A0A3D5KSE8-F1
#
_cell.length_a   1.000
_cell.length_b   1.000
_cell.length_c   1.000
_cell.angle_alpha   90.00
_cell.angle_beta   90.00
_cell.angle_gamma   90.00
#
_symmetry.space_group_name_H-M   'P 1'
#
loop_
_entity.id
_entity.type
_entity.pdbx_description
1 polymer ?
#
loop_
_entity_poly.entity_id
_entity_poly.type
_entity_poly.pdbx_seq_one_letter_code
_entity_poly.pdbx_strand_id
1 'polypeptide(L)'
;MKKLIFVLAIFLVLSCQKTKNDKIIYASDAFTVYADKIVQGKNVATVISPTEIRSNYRSPASETFSRLVVFKFSINEKDNELPPGQDHWVVIGDEKESPVVVFGEKPQPQPEKPNTHLPVNFEYTIRVDMSSVLKQFETKGYYEAYDGTKVAKSDFKGFFIAGSSEPLSWDFVNLSNKGLKLKPTSDPNIFSITIKFNPFNEAANQEKTWKLERDLSSRAKYQSQQPIVDALFNLSLEEATKNIEADSTFRTGAKWGGVWTRDISYSIVLAFAYHEPKVAMTSLRKKVKRNRIIQDTGSGGAWPVSSDRTTWVLAAWEIYKATGDQNWLNEIYPIIKNTLDDDYKTLFDNETGMYSGESSFLDWREQTYPKWMSNMDIYVSENLGTNVVHYQAHKILAEIAKLKGESGEVYSQRAEKIKSGINQFLWMNDKGYYAQYLYGRPSLMISPRFEALGEALAVLFGVADKKNAAAIISKSPVTDFGVTCIYPQIPGIPPYHNNGIWPFVQSYWNLAAAKTGNEKVLTHGLAAIYRAAGLFLTNYENMVAQTGDFLGTEINSDRMLWSMAGNLAMVNRVFMGMSFELDGLHFNPVVPKSFKGTKTLSNFKYRNSVLNITVNGYGNQIRSMVMDGNEMKGNFIPTNLTGVHSISIDLADNDFGDAEMNKVENHFSPTAPQPIIEGNSIRWQIQKWTSAYNIYKDGVLINSVMASEYKIPDEKFSVYQVSAVDEKGFESFASAPLNYADKPQFFELENFAAKASRPYSNFSGKGFVEISTDKNKIIEGTMTVDKAGVYLLDVRYSNGSGPWNTDNKCAIRTLSINGNEQGVLVFPQRGKDEWSDWGFSNSRKVKLNAGANKFKISFEEWNNNMNVDVNTAELDYIRLIPMN
;
A
#
# COMPACT_ATOMS: atom_id res chain seq x y z
N MET A 1 72.91 1.99 -18.43
CA MET A 1 71.55 2.25 -18.95
C MET A 1 70.54 1.11 -18.71
N LYS A 2 70.90 -0.18 -18.72
CA LYS A 2 69.92 -1.29 -18.49
C LYS A 2 69.42 -1.47 -17.04
N LYS A 3 70.13 -0.95 -16.02
CA LYS A 3 69.67 -1.01 -14.61
C LYS A 3 68.73 0.13 -14.19
N LEU A 4 68.65 1.22 -14.95
CA LEU A 4 67.78 2.36 -14.63
C LEU A 4 66.34 2.17 -15.16
N ILE A 5 66.18 1.38 -16.23
CA ILE A 5 64.87 1.08 -16.85
C ILE A 5 64.09 0.04 -16.04
N PHE A 6 64.78 -0.86 -15.33
CA PHE A 6 64.12 -1.88 -14.50
C PHE A 6 63.56 -1.32 -13.18
N VAL A 7 64.16 -0.24 -12.65
CA VAL A 7 63.68 0.43 -11.43
C VAL A 7 62.49 1.35 -11.73
N LEU A 8 62.41 1.95 -12.92
CA LEU A 8 61.23 2.70 -13.36
C LEU A 8 60.01 1.80 -13.65
N ALA A 9 60.24 0.57 -14.13
CA ALA A 9 59.17 -0.40 -14.38
C ALA A 9 58.55 -0.95 -13.08
N ILE A 10 59.32 -1.05 -11.99
CA ILE A 10 58.81 -1.52 -10.68
C ILE A 10 58.02 -0.42 -9.96
N PHE A 11 58.32 0.86 -10.18
CA PHE A 11 57.52 1.98 -9.65
C PHE A 11 56.20 2.22 -10.39
N LEU A 12 56.07 1.79 -11.65
CA LEU A 12 54.82 1.88 -12.43
C LEU A 12 53.83 0.74 -12.14
N VAL A 13 54.29 -0.39 -11.57
CA VAL A 13 53.40 -1.52 -11.19
C VAL A 13 52.88 -1.42 -9.76
N LEU A 14 53.51 -0.60 -8.90
CA LEU A 14 53.04 -0.31 -7.54
C LEU A 14 52.04 0.86 -7.45
N SER A 15 51.78 1.59 -8.54
CA SER A 15 50.77 2.68 -8.57
C SER A 15 49.38 2.24 -9.05
N CYS A 16 49.16 0.95 -9.30
CA CYS A 16 47.86 0.37 -9.70
C CYS A 16 47.27 -0.58 -8.64
N GLN A 17 47.65 -0.45 -7.38
CA GLN A 17 46.78 -0.92 -6.30
C GLN A 17 45.73 0.18 -6.07
N LYS A 18 44.50 -0.03 -6.56
CA LYS A 18 43.33 0.75 -6.10
C LYS A 18 43.36 0.69 -4.57
N THR A 19 43.72 1.79 -3.93
CA THR A 19 43.59 1.98 -2.49
C THR A 19 42.13 1.70 -2.15
N LYS A 20 41.87 0.66 -1.35
CA LYS A 20 40.53 0.39 -0.80
C LYS A 20 40.06 1.66 -0.10
N ASN A 21 38.93 2.22 -0.52
CA ASN A 21 38.43 3.44 0.10
C ASN A 21 37.62 3.06 1.34
N ASP A 22 38.31 2.89 2.47
CA ASP A 22 37.70 2.51 3.75
C ASP A 22 36.90 3.65 4.42
N LYS A 23 36.52 4.70 3.67
CA LYS A 23 35.63 5.76 4.16
C LYS A 23 34.23 5.21 4.41
N ILE A 24 33.88 5.08 5.68
CA ILE A 24 32.53 4.72 6.13
C ILE A 24 31.56 5.87 5.84
N ILE A 25 30.46 5.55 5.17
CA ILE A 25 29.32 6.45 4.94
C ILE A 25 28.27 6.29 6.04
N TYR A 26 28.00 5.04 6.41
CA TYR A 26 27.02 4.66 7.43
C TYR A 26 27.43 3.34 8.07
N ALA A 27 27.22 3.20 9.38
CA ALA A 27 27.42 1.96 10.11
C ALA A 27 26.29 1.74 11.12
N SER A 28 25.84 0.50 11.22
CA SER A 28 24.99 -0.02 12.28
C SER A 28 25.41 -1.45 12.63
N ASP A 29 24.78 -2.04 13.64
CA ASP A 29 24.98 -3.46 13.99
C ASP A 29 24.55 -4.41 12.85
N ALA A 30 23.61 -3.99 12.00
CA ALA A 30 23.09 -4.81 10.91
C ALA A 30 23.97 -4.77 9.65
N PHE A 31 24.51 -3.61 9.27
CA PHE A 31 25.33 -3.46 8.07
C PHE A 31 26.19 -2.18 8.08
N THR A 32 27.18 -2.12 7.20
CA THR A 32 28.02 -0.95 6.96
C THR A 32 28.07 -0.61 5.48
N VAL A 33 27.89 0.67 5.16
CA VAL A 33 28.07 1.22 3.81
C VAL A 33 29.35 2.05 3.80
N TYR A 34 30.27 1.69 2.92
CA TYR A 34 31.50 2.42 2.62
C TYR A 34 31.33 3.16 1.28
N ALA A 35 32.29 4.01 0.94
CA ALA A 35 32.28 4.72 -0.33
C ALA A 35 32.27 3.78 -1.57
N ASP A 36 32.90 2.61 -1.49
CA ASP A 36 33.09 1.68 -2.61
C ASP A 36 32.57 0.24 -2.35
N LYS A 37 32.00 -0.03 -1.17
CA LYS A 37 31.50 -1.36 -0.81
C LYS A 37 30.39 -1.31 0.24
N ILE A 38 29.61 -2.38 0.32
CA ILE A 38 28.59 -2.63 1.36
C ILE A 38 28.93 -3.95 2.05
N VAL A 39 28.83 -4.00 3.37
CA VAL A 39 29.10 -5.20 4.17
C VAL A 39 27.90 -5.49 5.08
N GLN A 40 27.38 -6.71 5.01
CA GLN A 40 26.35 -7.26 5.92
C GLN A 40 26.74 -8.67 6.34
N GLY A 41 27.30 -8.81 7.54
CA GLY A 41 27.86 -10.08 8.00
C GLY A 41 28.93 -10.60 7.02
N LYS A 42 28.69 -11.79 6.44
CA LYS A 42 29.58 -12.41 5.43
C LYS A 42 29.33 -11.91 3.99
N ASN A 43 28.22 -11.21 3.78
CA ASN A 43 27.83 -10.68 2.47
C ASN A 43 28.52 -9.33 2.23
N VAL A 44 29.09 -9.18 1.04
CA VAL A 44 29.85 -8.02 0.58
C VAL A 44 29.47 -7.73 -0.88
N ALA A 45 29.12 -6.47 -1.15
CA ALA A 45 29.05 -5.92 -2.49
C ALA A 45 30.18 -4.91 -2.68
N THR A 46 30.97 -5.03 -3.75
CA THR A 46 32.11 -4.16 -4.06
C THR A 46 31.93 -3.53 -5.43
N VAL A 47 32.14 -2.21 -5.48
CA VAL A 47 32.14 -1.44 -6.72
C VAL A 47 33.49 -1.63 -7.42
N ILE A 48 33.45 -2.24 -8.61
CA ILE A 48 34.65 -2.42 -9.44
C ILE A 48 34.86 -1.16 -10.29
N SER A 49 33.79 -0.60 -10.84
CA SER A 49 33.78 0.64 -11.60
C SER A 49 32.38 1.28 -11.53
N PRO A 50 32.17 2.52 -12.01
CA PRO A 50 30.83 3.10 -12.13
C PRO A 50 29.85 2.27 -12.98
N THR A 51 30.32 1.25 -13.70
CA THR A 51 29.52 0.40 -14.57
C THR A 51 29.61 -1.09 -14.18
N GLU A 52 30.15 -1.41 -13.00
CA GLU A 52 30.32 -2.79 -12.56
C GLU A 52 30.32 -2.92 -11.03
N ILE A 53 29.43 -3.76 -10.49
CA ILE A 53 29.34 -4.11 -9.06
C ILE A 53 29.36 -5.63 -8.95
N ARG A 54 30.15 -6.16 -8.02
CA ARG A 54 30.17 -7.58 -7.67
C ARG A 54 29.60 -7.80 -6.30
N SER A 55 28.72 -8.78 -6.13
CA SER A 55 28.11 -9.12 -4.85
C SER A 55 28.14 -10.63 -4.62
N ASN A 56 28.59 -11.03 -3.42
CA ASN A 56 28.48 -12.42 -2.97
C ASN A 56 27.22 -12.66 -2.11
N TYR A 57 26.25 -11.73 -2.14
CA TYR A 57 25.07 -11.81 -1.27
C TYR A 57 24.33 -13.14 -1.42
N ARG A 58 24.18 -13.83 -0.29
CA ARG A 58 23.36 -15.02 -0.15
C ARG A 58 22.21 -14.72 0.80
N SER A 59 21.01 -14.99 0.34
CA SER A 59 19.82 -14.91 1.18
C SER A 59 19.91 -15.96 2.29
N PRO A 60 19.65 -15.59 3.56
CA PRO A 60 19.58 -16.54 4.66
C PRO A 60 18.25 -17.33 4.71
N ALA A 61 17.28 -17.04 3.83
CA ALA A 61 15.92 -17.58 3.91
C ALA A 61 15.90 -19.13 3.88
N SER A 62 16.70 -19.76 3.01
CA SER A 62 16.73 -21.23 2.88
C SER A 62 17.45 -21.93 4.04
N GLU A 63 18.41 -21.26 4.69
CA GLU A 63 19.16 -21.81 5.83
C GLU A 63 18.33 -21.83 7.12
N THR A 64 17.28 -21.01 7.17
CA THR A 64 16.43 -20.80 8.35
C THR A 64 14.99 -21.27 8.14
N PHE A 65 14.72 -22.01 7.07
CA PHE A 65 13.38 -22.52 6.73
C PHE A 65 12.88 -23.47 7.82
N SER A 66 11.75 -23.13 8.45
CA SER A 66 11.26 -23.89 9.61
C SER A 66 10.72 -25.27 9.21
N ARG A 67 10.98 -26.29 10.05
CA ARG A 67 10.27 -27.58 9.96
C ARG A 67 8.81 -27.50 10.42
N LEU A 68 8.46 -26.47 11.19
CA LEU A 68 7.08 -26.20 11.59
C LEU A 68 6.39 -25.43 10.47
N VAL A 69 5.47 -26.09 9.78
CA VAL A 69 4.65 -25.51 8.73
C VAL A 69 3.25 -25.28 9.28
N VAL A 70 2.77 -24.03 9.21
CA VAL A 70 1.43 -23.62 9.64
C VAL A 70 0.57 -23.39 8.41
N PHE A 71 -0.66 -23.91 8.40
CA PHE A 71 -1.54 -23.89 7.23
C PHE A 71 -3.02 -23.94 7.59
N LYS A 72 -3.88 -23.59 6.63
CA LYS A 72 -5.34 -23.79 6.65
C LYS A 72 -5.81 -24.34 5.33
N PHE A 73 -6.95 -25.00 5.35
CA PHE A 73 -7.70 -25.33 4.15
C PHE A 73 -8.70 -24.24 3.80
N SER A 74 -9.16 -24.27 2.56
CA SER A 74 -10.03 -23.26 2.01
C SER A 74 -11.02 -23.88 1.03
N ILE A 75 -12.26 -23.42 1.07
CA ILE A 75 -13.26 -23.65 0.04
C ILE A 75 -13.33 -22.37 -0.81
N ASN A 76 -13.16 -22.50 -2.12
CA ASN A 76 -13.22 -21.37 -3.08
C ASN A 76 -12.25 -20.23 -2.77
N GLU A 77 -11.02 -20.51 -2.33
CA GLU A 77 -10.01 -19.45 -2.17
C GLU A 77 -10.43 -18.37 -1.13
N LYS A 78 -11.18 -18.78 -0.10
CA LYS A 78 -11.60 -17.98 1.07
C LYS A 78 -11.07 -18.55 2.39
N ASP A 79 -10.79 -17.71 3.39
CA ASP A 79 -10.43 -18.11 4.76
C ASP A 79 -11.70 -18.54 5.55
N ASN A 80 -12.25 -19.71 5.22
CA ASN A 80 -13.56 -20.18 5.70
C ASN A 80 -13.54 -21.55 6.41
N GLU A 81 -12.37 -22.01 6.83
CA GLU A 81 -12.25 -23.25 7.60
C GLU A 81 -12.32 -23.01 9.11
N LEU A 82 -11.40 -22.22 9.66
CA LEU A 82 -11.18 -22.06 11.10
C LEU A 82 -11.20 -20.59 11.55
N PRO A 83 -11.60 -20.31 12.80
CA PRO A 83 -11.53 -18.97 13.38
C PRO A 83 -10.14 -18.32 13.29
N PRO A 84 -10.05 -16.97 13.27
CA PRO A 84 -8.77 -16.29 13.30
C PRO A 84 -7.91 -16.71 14.50
N GLY A 85 -6.62 -16.99 14.26
CA GLY A 85 -5.68 -17.44 15.28
C GLY A 85 -5.74 -18.94 15.58
N GLN A 86 -6.56 -19.70 14.84
CA GLN A 86 -6.53 -21.15 14.82
C GLN A 86 -6.08 -21.61 13.43
N ASP A 87 -4.94 -22.27 13.38
CA ASP A 87 -4.35 -22.80 12.15
C ASP A 87 -3.92 -24.25 12.41
N HIS A 88 -3.97 -25.07 11.37
CA HIS A 88 -3.34 -26.39 11.40
C HIS A 88 -1.83 -26.22 11.35
N TRP A 89 -1.11 -27.22 11.85
CA TRP A 89 0.34 -27.23 11.81
C TRP A 89 0.86 -28.64 11.65
N VAL A 90 2.06 -28.74 11.10
CA VAL A 90 2.84 -29.97 11.07
C VAL A 90 4.30 -29.67 11.33
N VAL A 91 4.93 -30.47 12.19
CA VAL A 91 6.38 -30.49 12.35
C VAL A 91 6.90 -31.57 11.41
N ILE A 92 7.44 -31.17 10.26
CA ILE A 92 7.91 -32.10 9.25
C ILE A 92 9.19 -32.77 9.74
N GLY A 93 9.13 -34.08 10.00
CA GLY A 93 10.28 -34.94 10.26
C GLY A 93 10.89 -35.42 8.94
N ASP A 94 11.21 -36.71 8.86
CA ASP A 94 11.73 -37.34 7.64
C ASP A 94 10.62 -38.01 6.82
N GLU A 95 9.40 -38.04 7.34
CA GLU A 95 8.21 -38.50 6.65
C GLU A 95 7.85 -37.59 5.46
N LYS A 96 7.12 -38.17 4.50
CA LYS A 96 6.75 -37.52 3.25
C LYS A 96 5.27 -37.17 3.15
N GLU A 97 4.48 -37.51 4.15
CA GLU A 97 3.03 -37.28 4.17
C GLU A 97 2.54 -36.86 5.55
N SER A 98 1.57 -35.94 5.59
CA SER A 98 0.89 -35.56 6.82
C SER A 98 -0.09 -36.65 7.27
N PRO A 99 -0.44 -36.71 8.57
CA PRO A 99 -1.72 -37.28 9.00
C PRO A 99 -2.88 -36.66 8.20
N VAL A 100 -3.99 -37.38 8.06
CA VAL A 100 -5.20 -36.84 7.43
C VAL A 100 -5.83 -35.86 8.41
N VAL A 101 -5.91 -34.59 8.04
CA VAL A 101 -6.56 -33.54 8.82
C VAL A 101 -8.05 -33.53 8.50
N VAL A 102 -8.94 -33.36 9.48
CA VAL A 102 -10.37 -33.20 9.19
C VAL A 102 -10.69 -31.72 9.00
N PHE A 103 -11.36 -31.36 7.90
CA PHE A 103 -11.70 -29.97 7.63
C PHE A 103 -12.59 -29.36 8.73
N GLY A 104 -12.16 -28.24 9.27
CA GLY A 104 -12.86 -27.52 10.35
C GLY A 104 -12.70 -28.16 11.74
N GLU A 105 -11.89 -29.21 11.88
CA GLU A 105 -11.55 -29.77 13.19
C GLU A 105 -10.67 -28.78 13.97
N LYS A 106 -11.00 -28.61 15.26
CA LYS A 106 -10.22 -27.73 16.14
C LYS A 106 -8.78 -28.25 16.25
N PRO A 107 -7.77 -27.45 15.86
CA PRO A 107 -6.39 -27.89 15.91
C PRO A 107 -5.89 -28.06 17.35
N GLN A 108 -4.94 -28.96 17.54
CA GLN A 108 -4.19 -29.07 18.80
C GLN A 108 -3.32 -27.83 19.01
N PRO A 109 -2.95 -27.49 20.26
CA PRO A 109 -2.03 -26.40 20.53
C PRO A 109 -0.73 -26.55 19.73
N GLN A 110 -0.30 -25.47 19.08
CA GLN A 110 0.95 -25.45 18.32
C GLN A 110 2.14 -25.82 19.21
N PRO A 111 3.02 -26.72 18.78
CA PRO A 111 4.21 -27.09 19.54
C PRO A 111 5.24 -25.97 19.47
N GLU A 112 6.28 -26.08 20.32
CA GLU A 112 7.43 -25.20 20.19
C GLU A 112 8.12 -25.39 18.83
N LYS A 113 8.60 -24.27 18.27
CA LYS A 113 9.32 -24.28 17.00
C LYS A 113 10.62 -25.09 17.16
N PRO A 114 10.85 -26.13 16.34
CA PRO A 114 12.09 -26.88 16.40
C PRO A 114 13.31 -25.99 16.09
N ASN A 115 14.42 -26.26 16.76
CA ASN A 115 15.71 -25.59 16.48
C ASN A 115 16.38 -26.06 15.17
N THR A 116 15.80 -27.04 14.49
CA THR A 116 16.28 -27.58 13.22
C THR A 116 15.47 -27.02 12.04
N HIS A 117 16.12 -26.96 10.89
CA HIS A 117 15.54 -26.41 9.65
C HIS A 117 15.24 -27.53 8.65
N LEU A 118 14.27 -27.28 7.78
CA LEU A 118 13.90 -28.22 6.73
C LEU A 118 14.97 -28.18 5.62
N PRO A 119 15.45 -29.33 5.11
CA PRO A 119 16.35 -29.34 3.97
C PRO A 119 15.74 -28.65 2.75
N VAL A 120 16.59 -28.16 1.85
CA VAL A 120 16.14 -27.54 0.61
C VAL A 120 15.42 -28.54 -0.30
N ASN A 121 14.48 -28.05 -1.10
CA ASN A 121 13.75 -28.81 -2.11
C ASN A 121 13.00 -30.04 -1.55
N PHE A 122 12.47 -29.95 -0.33
CA PHE A 122 11.84 -31.07 0.36
C PHE A 122 10.38 -31.24 -0.07
N GLU A 123 10.07 -32.35 -0.74
CA GLU A 123 8.70 -32.70 -1.10
C GLU A 123 7.93 -33.30 0.09
N TYR A 124 6.70 -32.83 0.31
CA TYR A 124 5.80 -33.27 1.37
C TYR A 124 4.34 -33.22 0.92
N THR A 125 3.56 -34.27 1.21
CA THR A 125 2.15 -34.39 0.84
C THR A 125 1.23 -34.08 2.01
N ILE A 126 0.35 -33.10 1.85
CA ILE A 126 -0.67 -32.75 2.86
C ILE A 126 -2.02 -33.37 2.45
N ARG A 127 -2.75 -33.93 3.41
CA ARG A 127 -4.04 -34.63 3.20
C ARG A 127 -5.14 -34.07 4.11
N VAL A 128 -6.34 -33.94 3.57
CA VAL A 128 -7.54 -33.46 4.28
C VAL A 128 -8.77 -34.30 3.98
N ASP A 129 -9.57 -34.59 5.00
CA ASP A 129 -10.91 -35.18 4.91
C ASP A 129 -11.99 -34.08 4.81
N MET A 130 -12.71 -34.08 3.69
CA MET A 130 -13.77 -33.13 3.35
C MET A 130 -15.18 -33.71 3.54
N SER A 131 -15.33 -34.88 4.18
CA SER A 131 -16.61 -35.58 4.36
C SER A 131 -17.73 -34.68 4.93
N SER A 132 -17.39 -33.84 5.90
CA SER A 132 -18.33 -32.93 6.57
C SER A 132 -18.90 -31.87 5.61
N VAL A 133 -18.05 -31.35 4.72
CA VAL A 133 -18.40 -30.35 3.71
C VAL A 133 -19.27 -30.98 2.63
N LEU A 134 -18.80 -32.10 2.05
CA LEU A 134 -19.51 -32.81 0.99
C LEU A 134 -20.91 -33.25 1.45
N LYS A 135 -21.04 -33.76 2.68
CA LYS A 135 -22.33 -34.13 3.27
C LYS A 135 -23.29 -32.93 3.37
N GLN A 136 -22.79 -31.76 3.75
CA GLN A 136 -23.62 -30.55 3.85
C GLN A 136 -24.05 -30.05 2.47
N PHE A 137 -23.18 -30.12 1.46
CA PHE A 137 -23.58 -29.83 0.08
C PHE A 137 -24.74 -30.72 -0.39
N GLU A 138 -24.72 -32.02 -0.11
CA GLU A 138 -25.80 -32.92 -0.51
C GLU A 138 -27.09 -32.73 0.30
N THR A 139 -26.99 -32.46 1.60
CA THR A 139 -28.15 -32.43 2.50
C THR A 139 -28.80 -31.06 2.66
N LYS A 140 -28.01 -29.98 2.57
CA LYS A 140 -28.46 -28.59 2.75
C LYS A 140 -28.37 -27.75 1.48
N GLY A 141 -27.60 -28.19 0.47
CA GLY A 141 -27.28 -27.39 -0.71
C GLY A 141 -26.17 -26.36 -0.50
N TYR A 142 -25.60 -26.27 0.69
CA TYR A 142 -24.51 -25.37 1.05
C TYR A 142 -23.69 -25.91 2.23
N TYR A 143 -22.45 -25.45 2.35
CA TYR A 143 -21.64 -25.58 3.56
C TYR A 143 -21.75 -24.30 4.38
N GLU A 144 -21.89 -24.42 5.69
CA GLU A 144 -21.88 -23.29 6.63
C GLU A 144 -20.56 -23.31 7.41
N ALA A 145 -19.79 -22.23 7.31
CA ALA A 145 -18.52 -22.04 7.98
C ALA A 145 -18.70 -21.65 9.46
N TYR A 146 -17.60 -21.58 10.21
CA TYR A 146 -17.61 -21.30 11.66
C TYR A 146 -18.24 -19.94 12.03
N ASP A 147 -18.23 -18.98 11.11
CA ASP A 147 -18.78 -17.63 11.27
C ASP A 147 -20.22 -17.49 10.74
N GLY A 148 -20.83 -18.60 10.31
CA GLY A 148 -22.18 -18.63 9.72
C GLY A 148 -22.22 -18.25 8.24
N THR A 149 -21.08 -17.90 7.61
CA THR A 149 -21.04 -17.69 6.16
C THR A 149 -21.31 -18.99 5.43
N LYS A 150 -21.93 -18.88 4.25
CA LYS A 150 -22.38 -20.04 3.47
C LYS A 150 -21.66 -20.09 2.13
N VAL A 151 -21.16 -21.27 1.78
CA VAL A 151 -20.72 -21.58 0.42
C VAL A 151 -21.81 -22.42 -0.22
N ALA A 152 -22.52 -21.88 -1.20
CA ALA A 152 -23.53 -22.63 -1.93
C ALA A 152 -22.86 -23.71 -2.79
N LYS A 153 -23.48 -24.91 -2.88
CA LYS A 153 -23.00 -25.99 -3.75
C LYS A 153 -22.92 -25.55 -5.22
N SER A 154 -23.84 -24.68 -5.65
CA SER A 154 -23.86 -24.08 -6.98
C SER A 154 -22.64 -23.22 -7.29
N ASP A 155 -21.99 -22.68 -6.26
CA ASP A 155 -20.90 -21.71 -6.38
C ASP A 155 -19.54 -22.38 -6.12
N PHE A 156 -19.50 -23.71 -5.88
CA PHE A 156 -18.29 -24.46 -5.54
C PHE A 156 -17.28 -24.58 -6.70
N LYS A 157 -16.01 -24.26 -6.44
CA LYS A 157 -14.89 -24.23 -7.38
C LYS A 157 -13.78 -25.22 -7.03
N GLY A 158 -13.62 -25.54 -5.74
CA GLY A 158 -12.62 -26.48 -5.28
C GLY A 158 -12.16 -26.26 -3.84
N PHE A 159 -11.28 -27.16 -3.41
CA PHE A 159 -10.59 -27.09 -2.11
C PHE A 159 -9.13 -26.69 -2.33
N PHE A 160 -8.60 -25.87 -1.43
CA PHE A 160 -7.27 -25.29 -1.52
C PHE A 160 -6.56 -25.33 -0.17
N ILE A 161 -5.25 -25.09 -0.17
CA ILE A 161 -4.43 -24.94 1.03
C ILE A 161 -3.72 -23.58 1.04
N ALA A 162 -3.77 -22.89 2.17
CA ALA A 162 -3.04 -21.66 2.44
C ALA A 162 -2.05 -21.89 3.59
N GLY A 163 -0.98 -21.10 3.72
CA GLY A 163 -0.04 -21.28 4.82
C GLY A 163 1.16 -20.34 4.84
N SER A 164 1.98 -20.47 5.88
CA SER A 164 3.02 -19.51 6.25
C SER A 164 4.39 -19.72 5.60
N SER A 165 4.56 -20.79 4.83
CA SER A 165 5.88 -21.27 4.41
C SER A 165 5.89 -21.56 2.92
N GLU A 166 6.79 -20.91 2.17
CA GLU A 166 6.90 -21.06 0.71
C GLU A 166 6.94 -22.53 0.29
N PRO A 167 6.14 -22.97 -0.71
CA PRO A 167 5.33 -22.17 -1.62
C PRO A 167 3.88 -21.92 -1.15
N LEU A 168 3.54 -22.28 0.10
CA LEU A 168 2.27 -21.86 0.68
C LEU A 168 2.24 -20.33 0.82
N SER A 169 1.02 -19.80 0.81
CA SER A 169 0.77 -18.39 0.93
C SER A 169 -0.54 -18.18 1.66
N TRP A 170 -0.62 -17.08 2.42
CA TRP A 170 -1.88 -16.62 3.03
C TRP A 170 -2.71 -15.74 2.09
N ASP A 171 -2.25 -15.56 0.84
CA ASP A 171 -3.02 -14.96 -0.25
C ASP A 171 -4.08 -15.94 -0.75
N PHE A 172 -5.14 -16.09 0.05
CA PHE A 172 -6.22 -17.08 -0.15
C PHE A 172 -6.83 -17.01 -1.56
N VAL A 173 -6.89 -15.81 -2.11
CA VAL A 173 -7.54 -15.46 -3.37
C VAL A 173 -6.70 -15.73 -4.62
N ASN A 174 -5.44 -16.16 -4.45
CA ASN A 174 -4.54 -16.56 -5.54
C ASN A 174 -3.98 -17.99 -5.37
N LEU A 175 -4.53 -18.79 -4.46
CA LEU A 175 -4.03 -20.14 -4.18
C LEU A 175 -4.01 -21.01 -5.45
N SER A 176 -5.02 -20.92 -6.30
CA SER A 176 -5.09 -21.62 -7.59
C SER A 176 -3.95 -21.21 -8.52
N ASN A 177 -3.65 -19.90 -8.60
CA ASN A 177 -2.55 -19.37 -9.43
C ASN A 177 -1.18 -19.84 -8.91
N LYS A 178 -1.08 -20.08 -7.60
CA LYS A 178 0.10 -20.66 -6.94
C LYS A 178 0.13 -22.20 -7.00
N GLY A 179 -0.83 -22.83 -7.67
CA GLY A 179 -0.91 -24.29 -7.80
C GLY A 179 -1.32 -25.01 -6.52
N LEU A 180 -1.93 -24.32 -5.56
CA LEU A 180 -2.29 -24.81 -4.22
C LEU A 180 -3.70 -25.41 -4.14
N LYS A 181 -4.23 -25.85 -5.29
CA LYS A 181 -5.52 -26.57 -5.36
C LYS A 181 -5.31 -28.03 -4.98
N LEU A 182 -6.09 -28.50 -4.00
CA LEU A 182 -6.11 -29.89 -3.58
C LEU A 182 -6.76 -30.77 -4.65
N LYS A 183 -6.26 -32.01 -4.78
CA LYS A 183 -6.74 -33.01 -5.74
C LYS A 183 -7.45 -34.15 -5.00
N PRO A 184 -8.50 -34.75 -5.58
CA PRO A 184 -9.14 -35.92 -4.98
C PRO A 184 -8.17 -37.11 -4.95
N THR A 185 -8.29 -37.95 -3.93
CA THR A 185 -7.56 -39.22 -3.84
C THR A 185 -8.43 -40.40 -4.29
N SER A 186 -7.99 -41.64 -4.07
CA SER A 186 -8.82 -42.83 -4.28
C SER A 186 -10.01 -42.91 -3.32
N ASP A 187 -9.91 -42.28 -2.15
CA ASP A 187 -11.06 -42.05 -1.27
C ASP A 187 -11.76 -40.75 -1.70
N PRO A 188 -13.05 -40.80 -2.08
CA PRO A 188 -13.77 -39.62 -2.59
C PRO A 188 -13.92 -38.49 -1.56
N ASN A 189 -13.71 -38.77 -0.27
CA ASN A 189 -13.76 -37.77 0.78
C ASN A 189 -12.40 -37.14 1.09
N ILE A 190 -11.30 -37.80 0.72
CA ILE A 190 -9.95 -37.33 1.02
C ILE A 190 -9.35 -36.62 -0.19
N PHE A 191 -8.82 -35.43 0.07
CA PHE A 191 -8.10 -34.61 -0.89
C PHE A 191 -6.65 -34.41 -0.45
N SER A 192 -5.73 -34.23 -1.40
CA SER A 192 -4.32 -34.05 -1.11
C SER A 192 -3.59 -33.13 -2.09
N ILE A 193 -2.41 -32.69 -1.68
CA ILE A 193 -1.46 -31.94 -2.50
C ILE A 193 -0.03 -32.24 -2.07
N THR A 194 0.87 -32.45 -3.03
CA THR A 194 2.31 -32.56 -2.78
C THR A 194 2.96 -31.21 -3.03
N ILE A 195 3.66 -30.71 -2.03
CA ILE A 195 4.29 -29.39 -1.99
C ILE A 195 5.81 -29.57 -1.89
N LYS A 196 6.55 -28.77 -2.66
CA LYS A 196 8.02 -28.70 -2.59
C LYS A 196 8.44 -27.53 -1.69
N PHE A 197 8.64 -27.80 -0.40
CA PHE A 197 9.06 -26.81 0.59
C PHE A 197 10.55 -26.49 0.50
N ASN A 198 10.93 -25.33 1.05
CA ASN A 198 12.28 -24.75 1.02
C ASN A 198 12.90 -24.78 -0.40
N PRO A 199 12.20 -24.25 -1.43
CA PRO A 199 12.71 -24.30 -2.80
C PRO A 199 14.06 -23.58 -2.88
N PHE A 200 15.07 -24.25 -3.43
CA PHE A 200 16.42 -23.70 -3.55
C PHE A 200 17.02 -24.01 -4.91
N ASN A 201 17.58 -22.98 -5.54
CA ASN A 201 18.32 -23.10 -6.77
C ASN A 201 19.80 -22.78 -6.52
N GLU A 202 20.67 -23.79 -6.54
CA GLU A 202 22.12 -23.64 -6.34
C GLU A 202 22.76 -22.67 -7.34
N ALA A 203 22.31 -22.67 -8.61
CA ALA A 203 22.83 -21.77 -9.63
C ALA A 203 22.52 -20.29 -9.33
N ALA A 204 21.45 -20.01 -8.58
CA ALA A 204 21.06 -18.66 -8.20
C ALA A 204 21.87 -18.08 -7.01
N ASN A 205 22.73 -18.88 -6.37
CA ASN A 205 23.48 -18.54 -5.13
C ASN A 205 25.01 -18.41 -5.33
N GLN A 206 25.46 -18.35 -6.59
CA GLN A 206 26.84 -18.00 -6.91
C GLN A 206 27.08 -16.49 -6.76
N GLU A 207 28.36 -16.09 -6.68
CA GLU A 207 28.75 -14.67 -6.74
C GLU A 207 28.20 -14.05 -8.03
N LYS A 208 27.50 -12.92 -7.91
CA LYS A 208 26.85 -12.24 -9.02
C LYS A 208 27.62 -10.97 -9.35
N THR A 209 27.59 -10.60 -10.63
CA THR A 209 28.15 -9.34 -11.12
C THR A 209 27.09 -8.64 -11.95
N TRP A 210 26.78 -7.40 -11.58
CA TRP A 210 26.11 -6.47 -12.50
C TRP A 210 27.18 -5.76 -13.30
N LYS A 211 27.00 -5.72 -14.61
CA LYS A 211 27.82 -4.95 -15.53
C LYS A 211 26.88 -4.23 -16.48
N LEU A 212 27.13 -2.96 -16.73
CA LEU A 212 26.31 -2.17 -17.65
C LEU A 212 26.34 -2.79 -19.07
N GLU A 213 25.15 -3.04 -19.63
CA GLU A 213 24.94 -3.63 -20.95
C GLU A 213 24.25 -2.65 -21.91
N ARG A 214 23.48 -1.70 -21.39
CA ARG A 214 22.77 -0.69 -22.20
C ARG A 214 23.60 0.57 -22.40
N ASP A 215 23.47 1.18 -23.59
CA ASP A 215 24.06 2.49 -23.86
C ASP A 215 23.27 3.59 -23.14
N LEU A 216 23.94 4.26 -22.20
CA LEU A 216 23.42 5.40 -21.45
C LEU A 216 24.04 6.73 -21.88
N SER A 217 24.80 6.77 -22.99
CA SER A 217 25.57 7.93 -23.43
C SER A 217 24.73 9.20 -23.60
N SER A 218 23.46 9.05 -23.98
CA SER A 218 22.48 10.14 -24.20
C SER A 218 21.78 10.63 -22.93
N ARG A 219 21.96 9.92 -21.79
CA ARG A 219 21.37 10.22 -20.49
C ARG A 219 22.27 11.16 -19.67
N ALA A 220 21.71 11.65 -18.57
CA ALA A 220 22.49 12.35 -17.56
C ALA A 220 23.53 11.41 -16.94
N LYS A 221 24.72 11.93 -16.63
CA LYS A 221 25.83 11.16 -16.06
C LYS A 221 26.15 11.72 -14.69
N TYR A 222 26.19 10.83 -13.69
CA TYR A 222 26.54 11.20 -12.32
C TYR A 222 27.94 10.71 -11.97
N GLN A 223 28.71 11.55 -11.29
CA GLN A 223 30.02 11.23 -10.75
C GLN A 223 30.18 11.84 -9.37
N SER A 224 30.78 11.10 -8.44
CA SER A 224 31.06 11.59 -7.09
C SER A 224 32.29 10.96 -6.45
N GLN A 225 32.59 11.40 -5.23
CA GLN A 225 33.58 10.74 -4.37
C GLN A 225 33.01 9.51 -3.63
N GLN A 226 31.80 9.08 -3.95
CA GLN A 226 31.16 7.88 -3.41
C GLN A 226 30.85 6.92 -4.57
N PRO A 227 31.83 6.11 -5.02
CA PRO A 227 31.66 5.20 -6.16
C PRO A 227 30.42 4.30 -6.12
N ILE A 228 29.94 3.91 -4.92
CA ILE A 228 28.71 3.14 -4.77
C ILE A 228 27.47 3.89 -5.28
N VAL A 229 27.40 5.20 -5.08
CA VAL A 229 26.28 6.02 -5.59
C VAL A 229 26.36 6.10 -7.11
N ASP A 230 27.56 6.29 -7.67
CA ASP A 230 27.80 6.38 -9.11
C ASP A 230 27.36 5.09 -9.83
N ALA A 231 27.76 3.94 -9.29
CA ALA A 231 27.42 2.64 -9.87
C ALA A 231 25.92 2.34 -9.76
N LEU A 232 25.29 2.65 -8.62
CA LEU A 232 23.86 2.43 -8.43
C LEU A 232 22.97 3.39 -9.22
N PHE A 233 23.45 4.60 -9.51
CA PHE A 233 22.78 5.52 -10.42
C PHE A 233 22.76 4.95 -11.85
N ASN A 234 23.88 4.43 -12.34
CA ASN A 234 23.96 3.80 -13.66
C ASN A 234 23.13 2.50 -13.74
N LEU A 235 23.14 1.68 -12.69
CA LEU A 235 22.27 0.51 -12.59
C LEU A 235 20.79 0.90 -12.72
N SER A 236 20.36 1.90 -11.96
CA SER A 236 18.96 2.34 -11.97
C SER A 236 18.54 2.97 -13.31
N LEU A 237 19.45 3.70 -13.99
CA LEU A 237 19.21 4.20 -15.35
C LEU A 237 19.12 3.09 -16.39
N GLU A 238 19.94 2.05 -16.26
CA GLU A 238 19.86 0.87 -17.11
C GLU A 238 18.52 0.14 -16.93
N GLU A 239 18.13 -0.10 -15.69
CA GLU A 239 16.85 -0.76 -15.38
C GLU A 239 15.66 0.05 -15.91
N ALA A 240 15.68 1.38 -15.73
CA ALA A 240 14.66 2.27 -16.29
C ALA A 240 14.59 2.15 -17.82
N THR A 241 15.74 2.07 -18.50
CA THR A 241 15.80 1.87 -19.96
C THR A 241 15.29 0.49 -20.36
N LYS A 242 15.58 -0.56 -19.58
CA LYS A 242 15.08 -1.93 -19.79
C LYS A 242 13.55 -2.04 -19.53
N ASN A 243 12.96 -1.09 -18.80
CA ASN A 243 11.53 -1.07 -18.47
C ASN A 243 10.66 -0.27 -19.44
N ILE A 244 11.22 0.28 -20.52
CA ILE A 244 10.44 0.93 -21.58
C ILE A 244 9.97 -0.13 -22.58
N GLU A 245 8.66 -0.27 -22.69
CA GLU A 245 8.00 -1.21 -23.59
C GLU A 245 7.97 -0.70 -25.04
N ALA A 246 7.71 -1.59 -25.99
CA ALA A 246 7.68 -1.26 -27.42
C ALA A 246 6.65 -0.17 -27.78
N ASP A 247 5.56 -0.04 -27.02
CA ASP A 247 4.54 1.00 -27.21
C ASP A 247 4.88 2.33 -26.51
N SER A 248 6.13 2.49 -26.06
CA SER A 248 6.63 3.68 -25.35
C SER A 248 5.90 3.96 -24.03
N THR A 249 5.43 2.91 -23.36
CA THR A 249 5.02 2.96 -21.97
C THR A 249 6.11 2.40 -21.05
N PHE A 250 6.04 2.74 -19.77
CA PHE A 250 6.80 2.02 -18.75
C PHE A 250 6.04 0.78 -18.31
N ARG A 251 6.77 -0.32 -18.13
CA ARG A 251 6.29 -1.46 -17.35
C ARG A 251 6.58 -1.28 -15.87
N THR A 252 5.75 -1.87 -15.03
CA THR A 252 5.89 -1.79 -13.57
C THR A 252 7.12 -2.52 -13.04
N GLY A 253 7.42 -3.72 -13.53
CA GLY A 253 8.62 -4.45 -13.13
C GLY A 253 8.97 -5.59 -14.07
N ALA A 254 10.06 -6.31 -13.80
CA ALA A 254 10.45 -7.46 -14.61
C ALA A 254 9.32 -8.51 -14.73
N LYS A 255 8.61 -8.78 -13.64
CA LYS A 255 7.49 -9.73 -13.57
C LYS A 255 6.12 -9.10 -13.82
N TRP A 256 6.02 -7.77 -13.80
CA TRP A 256 4.75 -7.03 -13.93
C TRP A 256 4.75 -6.18 -15.20
N GLY A 257 4.12 -6.70 -16.24
CA GLY A 257 3.89 -5.95 -17.48
C GLY A 257 2.78 -4.92 -17.33
N GLY A 258 2.76 -3.95 -18.23
CA GLY A 258 1.70 -2.94 -18.32
C GLY A 258 1.86 -1.77 -17.34
N VAL A 259 0.91 -0.83 -17.44
CA VAL A 259 0.91 0.42 -16.68
C VAL A 259 -0.11 0.35 -15.56
N TRP A 260 0.37 0.63 -14.36
CA TRP A 260 -0.44 0.76 -13.15
C TRP A 260 -0.41 2.25 -12.75
N THR A 261 -1.59 2.86 -12.57
CA THR A 261 -1.81 4.27 -12.25
C THR A 261 -0.91 4.73 -11.12
N ARG A 262 -0.95 4.02 -10.00
CA ARG A 262 -0.20 4.41 -8.82
C ARG A 262 1.29 4.26 -9.06
N ASP A 263 1.69 3.15 -9.68
CA ASP A 263 3.08 2.80 -9.93
C ASP A 263 3.82 3.80 -10.78
N ILE A 264 3.21 4.12 -11.90
CA ILE A 264 3.78 5.10 -12.79
C ILE A 264 3.78 6.49 -12.16
N SER A 265 2.75 6.83 -11.38
CA SER A 265 2.57 8.20 -10.91
C SER A 265 3.63 8.64 -9.91
N TYR A 266 3.83 7.86 -8.86
CA TYR A 266 4.86 8.17 -7.87
C TYR A 266 6.28 8.04 -8.45
N SER A 267 6.48 7.14 -9.43
CA SER A 267 7.77 7.01 -10.12
C SER A 267 8.07 8.23 -11.00
N ILE A 268 7.05 8.81 -11.65
CA ILE A 268 7.16 10.07 -12.40
C ILE A 268 7.53 11.21 -11.46
N VAL A 269 6.87 11.31 -10.30
CA VAL A 269 7.20 12.31 -9.29
C VAL A 269 8.64 12.09 -8.80
N LEU A 270 9.09 10.87 -8.54
CA LEU A 270 10.46 10.64 -8.08
C LEU A 270 11.52 10.94 -9.14
N ALA A 271 11.31 10.55 -10.41
CA ALA A 271 12.35 10.65 -11.44
C ALA A 271 11.83 10.85 -12.88
N PHE A 272 10.74 10.21 -13.29
CA PHE A 272 10.46 10.09 -14.74
C PHE A 272 9.83 11.32 -15.39
N ALA A 273 9.38 12.32 -14.62
CA ALA A 273 8.94 13.60 -15.16
C ALA A 273 10.02 14.34 -15.95
N TYR A 274 11.30 14.11 -15.64
CA TYR A 274 12.45 14.81 -16.24
C TYR A 274 13.50 13.87 -16.84
N HIS A 275 13.52 12.59 -16.45
CA HIS A 275 14.34 11.59 -17.16
C HIS A 275 13.70 11.14 -18.47
N GLU A 276 12.37 10.95 -18.48
CA GLU A 276 11.62 10.36 -19.59
C GLU A 276 10.20 10.94 -19.77
N PRO A 277 10.07 12.27 -19.95
CA PRO A 277 8.76 12.94 -19.95
C PRO A 277 7.79 12.38 -21.00
N LYS A 278 8.28 12.01 -22.18
CA LYS A 278 7.41 11.49 -23.26
C LYS A 278 6.86 10.10 -22.94
N VAL A 279 7.68 9.20 -22.41
CA VAL A 279 7.25 7.86 -21.99
C VAL A 279 6.29 7.98 -20.80
N ALA A 280 6.56 8.89 -19.88
CA ALA A 280 5.69 9.22 -18.76
C ALA A 280 4.29 9.70 -19.23
N MET A 281 4.22 10.67 -20.15
CA MET A 281 2.95 11.14 -20.73
C MET A 281 2.18 9.99 -21.42
N THR A 282 2.85 9.18 -22.24
CA THR A 282 2.23 8.03 -22.92
C THR A 282 1.68 7.02 -21.93
N SER A 283 2.42 6.76 -20.84
CA SER A 283 1.98 5.84 -19.78
C SER A 283 0.76 6.39 -19.03
N LEU A 284 0.75 7.68 -18.65
CA LEU A 284 -0.40 8.30 -17.97
C LEU A 284 -1.66 8.28 -18.84
N ARG A 285 -1.55 8.48 -20.16
CA ARG A 285 -2.68 8.40 -21.09
C ARG A 285 -3.35 7.03 -21.11
N LYS A 286 -2.61 5.93 -20.89
CA LYS A 286 -3.19 4.57 -20.80
C LYS A 286 -4.12 4.40 -19.59
N LYS A 287 -4.01 5.29 -18.60
CA LYS A 287 -4.79 5.26 -17.35
C LYS A 287 -5.91 6.30 -17.34
N VAL A 288 -6.44 6.62 -18.52
CA VAL A 288 -7.57 7.54 -18.70
C VAL A 288 -8.66 6.84 -19.52
N LYS A 289 -9.90 6.86 -19.02
CA LYS A 289 -11.10 6.40 -19.75
C LYS A 289 -12.25 7.36 -19.45
N ARG A 290 -13.07 7.67 -20.47
CA ARG A 290 -14.16 8.67 -20.36
C ARG A 290 -13.68 10.02 -19.77
N ASN A 291 -12.47 10.45 -20.12
CA ASN A 291 -11.88 11.68 -19.62
C ASN A 291 -11.80 11.75 -18.09
N ARG A 292 -11.54 10.60 -17.45
CA ARG A 292 -11.35 10.41 -16.01
C ARG A 292 -10.19 9.47 -15.77
N ILE A 293 -9.57 9.59 -14.60
CA ILE A 293 -8.45 8.75 -14.19
C ILE A 293 -8.97 7.36 -13.79
N ILE A 294 -8.31 6.32 -14.29
CA ILE A 294 -8.59 4.91 -13.96
C ILE A 294 -7.90 4.56 -12.64
N GLN A 295 -8.63 3.96 -11.71
CA GLN A 295 -8.08 3.35 -10.51
C GLN A 295 -7.47 1.97 -10.84
N ASP A 296 -6.33 1.66 -10.25
CA ASP A 296 -5.76 0.31 -10.35
C ASP A 296 -6.61 -0.70 -9.60
N THR A 297 -6.49 -1.97 -10.00
CA THR A 297 -7.14 -3.07 -9.30
C THR A 297 -6.36 -3.36 -8.02
N GLY A 298 -6.93 -2.99 -6.86
CA GLY A 298 -6.49 -3.36 -5.52
C GLY A 298 -7.55 -4.26 -4.88
N SER A 299 -8.00 -3.94 -3.67
CA SER A 299 -9.24 -4.52 -3.11
C SER A 299 -10.38 -4.54 -4.15
N GLY A 300 -11.11 -5.65 -4.21
CA GLY A 300 -12.01 -5.91 -5.33
C GLY A 300 -13.04 -4.81 -5.56
N GLY A 301 -13.39 -4.59 -6.82
CA GLY A 301 -14.24 -3.47 -7.21
C GLY A 301 -13.50 -2.17 -7.53
N ALA A 302 -12.20 -2.03 -7.16
CA ALA A 302 -11.35 -0.86 -7.42
C ALA A 302 -12.05 0.44 -7.01
N TRP A 303 -12.15 1.46 -7.87
CA TRP A 303 -12.93 2.65 -7.52
C TRP A 303 -14.43 2.32 -7.48
N PRO A 304 -15.15 2.65 -6.38
CA PRO A 304 -14.79 3.63 -5.36
C PRO A 304 -14.16 3.06 -4.07
N VAL A 305 -13.99 1.73 -3.96
CA VAL A 305 -13.35 1.08 -2.79
C VAL A 305 -11.95 1.61 -2.55
N SER A 306 -11.15 1.71 -3.61
CA SER A 306 -9.87 2.43 -3.60
C SER A 306 -10.04 3.77 -4.30
N SER A 307 -9.42 4.82 -3.76
CA SER A 307 -9.59 6.20 -4.22
C SER A 307 -8.27 6.94 -4.47
N ASP A 308 -7.13 6.25 -4.41
CA ASP A 308 -5.80 6.83 -4.60
C ASP A 308 -5.40 7.04 -6.07
N ARG A 309 -6.33 6.85 -7.03
CA ARG A 309 -6.18 7.24 -8.45
C ARG A 309 -5.74 8.70 -8.61
N THR A 310 -6.01 9.55 -7.63
CA THR A 310 -5.60 10.96 -7.61
C THR A 310 -4.08 11.15 -7.56
N THR A 311 -3.30 10.11 -7.28
CA THR A 311 -1.83 10.11 -7.43
C THR A 311 -1.39 10.47 -8.86
N TRP A 312 -2.20 10.11 -9.86
CA TRP A 312 -2.02 10.52 -11.27
C TRP A 312 -1.93 12.03 -11.44
N VAL A 313 -2.66 12.79 -10.62
CA VAL A 313 -2.66 14.26 -10.65
C VAL A 313 -1.28 14.81 -10.27
N LEU A 314 -0.63 14.20 -9.28
CA LEU A 314 0.73 14.57 -8.85
C LEU A 314 1.73 14.41 -10.00
N ALA A 315 1.65 13.28 -10.69
CA ALA A 315 2.54 12.93 -11.80
C ALA A 315 2.32 13.84 -13.01
N ALA A 316 1.06 14.03 -13.41
CA ALA A 316 0.69 14.90 -14.53
C ALA A 316 1.17 16.33 -14.31
N TRP A 317 1.04 16.84 -13.08
CA TRP A 317 1.52 18.16 -12.71
C TRP A 317 3.05 18.26 -12.72
N GLU A 318 3.75 17.26 -12.16
CA GLU A 318 5.22 17.26 -12.15
C GLU A 318 5.80 17.25 -13.57
N ILE A 319 5.18 16.52 -14.51
CA ILE A 319 5.54 16.57 -15.93
C ILE A 319 5.36 17.98 -16.50
N TYR A 320 4.24 18.64 -16.21
CA TYR A 320 4.02 20.01 -16.67
C TYR A 320 5.08 20.98 -16.13
N LYS A 321 5.39 20.91 -14.82
CA LYS A 321 6.44 21.76 -14.22
C LYS A 321 7.82 21.51 -14.85
N ALA A 322 8.16 20.25 -15.13
CA ALA A 322 9.42 19.88 -15.76
C ALA A 322 9.52 20.32 -17.24
N THR A 323 8.43 20.22 -18.00
CA THR A 323 8.43 20.41 -19.46
C THR A 323 7.94 21.78 -19.93
N GLY A 324 7.00 22.40 -19.22
CA GLY A 324 6.26 23.59 -19.65
C GLY A 324 5.25 23.34 -20.78
N ASP A 325 4.94 22.08 -21.09
CA ASP A 325 4.09 21.72 -22.24
C ASP A 325 2.63 22.16 -22.05
N GLN A 326 2.22 23.18 -22.81
CA GLN A 326 0.86 23.73 -22.76
C GLN A 326 -0.19 22.78 -23.35
N ASN A 327 0.17 21.93 -24.31
CA ASN A 327 -0.75 20.93 -24.84
C ASN A 327 -1.06 19.88 -23.78
N TRP A 328 -0.04 19.46 -23.03
CA TRP A 328 -0.21 18.58 -21.88
C TRP A 328 -1.11 19.23 -20.81
N LEU A 329 -0.87 20.49 -20.45
CA LEU A 329 -1.73 21.22 -19.49
C LEU A 329 -3.21 21.25 -19.92
N ASN A 330 -3.46 21.50 -21.21
CA ASN A 330 -4.81 21.52 -21.78
C ASN A 330 -5.47 20.14 -21.77
N GLU A 331 -4.70 19.08 -21.99
CA GLU A 331 -5.17 17.70 -21.95
C GLU A 331 -5.55 17.26 -20.53
N ILE A 332 -4.69 17.52 -19.54
CA ILE A 332 -4.89 17.01 -18.17
C ILE A 332 -5.99 17.75 -17.41
N TYR A 333 -6.24 19.03 -17.71
CA TYR A 333 -7.21 19.84 -16.96
C TYR A 333 -8.62 19.21 -16.87
N PRO A 334 -9.31 18.89 -17.98
CA PRO A 334 -10.62 18.28 -17.92
C PRO A 334 -10.60 16.88 -17.30
N ILE A 335 -9.50 16.12 -17.46
CA ILE A 335 -9.34 14.78 -16.86
C ILE A 335 -9.34 14.87 -15.34
N ILE A 336 -8.52 15.77 -14.78
CA ILE A 336 -8.41 15.97 -13.33
C ILE A 336 -9.74 16.51 -12.79
N LYS A 337 -10.30 17.52 -13.45
CA LYS A 337 -11.55 18.17 -13.03
C LYS A 337 -12.71 17.17 -12.92
N ASN A 338 -12.95 16.39 -13.98
CA ASN A 338 -14.04 15.41 -13.99
C ASN A 338 -13.84 14.32 -12.94
N THR A 339 -12.59 13.90 -12.70
CA THR A 339 -12.25 12.90 -11.70
C THR A 339 -12.59 13.41 -10.29
N LEU A 340 -12.09 14.60 -9.92
CA LEU A 340 -12.29 15.17 -8.58
C LEU A 340 -13.74 15.57 -8.31
N ASP A 341 -14.50 15.96 -9.34
CA ASP A 341 -15.92 16.26 -9.21
C ASP A 341 -16.77 14.99 -9.00
N ASP A 342 -16.42 13.86 -9.64
CA ASP A 342 -17.07 12.56 -9.37
C ASP A 342 -16.69 12.01 -7.98
N ASP A 343 -15.42 12.15 -7.58
CA ASP A 343 -14.93 11.77 -6.26
C ASP A 343 -15.63 12.55 -5.15
N TYR A 344 -15.85 13.86 -5.32
CA TYR A 344 -16.56 14.68 -4.33
C TYR A 344 -17.99 14.19 -4.07
N LYS A 345 -18.67 13.63 -5.06
CA LYS A 345 -20.04 13.09 -4.89
C LYS A 345 -20.07 11.68 -4.30
N THR A 346 -18.99 10.93 -4.46
CA THR A 346 -18.95 9.49 -4.17
C THR A 346 -18.19 9.17 -2.88
N LEU A 347 -17.19 9.97 -2.53
CA LEU A 347 -16.21 9.66 -1.49
C LEU A 347 -16.16 10.67 -0.34
N PHE A 348 -16.61 11.91 -0.57
CA PHE A 348 -16.47 12.98 0.42
C PHE A 348 -17.37 12.75 1.63
N ASP A 349 -16.77 12.82 2.81
CA ASP A 349 -17.46 12.77 4.09
C ASP A 349 -17.61 14.19 4.67
N ASN A 350 -18.85 14.58 4.97
CA ASN A 350 -19.14 15.91 5.51
C ASN A 350 -18.86 16.03 7.02
N GLU A 351 -18.83 14.93 7.76
CA GLU A 351 -18.54 14.91 9.21
C GLU A 351 -17.05 15.16 9.44
N THR A 352 -16.18 14.55 8.63
CA THR A 352 -14.71 14.66 8.79
C THR A 352 -14.07 15.69 7.86
N GLY A 353 -14.70 15.98 6.71
CA GLY A 353 -14.12 16.78 5.64
C GLY A 353 -13.07 16.02 4.81
N MET A 354 -12.95 14.70 5.01
CA MET A 354 -12.02 13.82 4.32
C MET A 354 -12.74 12.99 3.25
N TYR A 355 -11.97 12.16 2.56
CA TYR A 355 -12.41 11.27 1.50
C TYR A 355 -12.23 9.82 1.96
N SER A 356 -13.26 9.02 1.65
CA SER A 356 -13.27 7.60 1.94
C SER A 356 -12.50 6.80 0.89
N GLY A 357 -12.16 5.56 1.24
CA GLY A 357 -11.52 4.58 0.37
C GLY A 357 -10.11 4.21 0.79
N GLU A 358 -9.61 3.13 0.20
CA GLU A 358 -8.39 2.41 0.58
C GLU A 358 -7.13 3.30 0.68
N SER A 359 -6.27 2.98 1.64
CA SER A 359 -4.92 3.51 1.77
C SER A 359 -4.12 3.37 0.47
N SER A 360 -3.50 4.47 0.06
CA SER A 360 -2.63 4.47 -1.12
C SER A 360 -1.53 3.43 -0.99
N PHE A 361 -1.31 2.70 -2.07
CA PHE A 361 -0.39 1.57 -2.24
C PHE A 361 -0.57 0.33 -1.36
N LEU A 362 -1.17 0.46 -0.19
CA LEU A 362 -1.45 -0.63 0.73
C LEU A 362 -2.73 -1.38 0.32
N ASP A 363 -2.77 -1.80 -0.95
CA ASP A 363 -3.95 -2.23 -1.70
C ASP A 363 -4.26 -3.74 -1.59
N TRP A 364 -3.53 -4.43 -0.72
CA TRP A 364 -3.85 -5.78 -0.28
C TRP A 364 -4.47 -5.70 1.11
N ARG A 365 -5.80 -5.83 1.19
CA ARG A 365 -6.51 -5.66 2.45
C ARG A 365 -5.97 -6.54 3.58
N GLU A 366 -5.60 -7.78 3.27
CA GLU A 366 -5.08 -8.75 4.24
C GLU A 366 -3.76 -8.30 4.85
N GLN A 367 -3.06 -7.34 4.26
CA GLN A 367 -1.78 -6.87 4.74
C GLN A 367 -1.88 -5.65 5.67
N THR A 368 -2.99 -4.92 5.67
CA THR A 368 -3.03 -3.60 6.32
C THR A 368 -4.36 -3.25 7.00
N TYR A 369 -5.37 -4.09 6.85
CA TYR A 369 -6.67 -3.94 7.50
C TYR A 369 -6.97 -5.12 8.45
N PRO A 370 -7.82 -4.91 9.46
CA PRO A 370 -8.30 -6.01 10.28
C PRO A 370 -9.07 -7.04 9.44
N LYS A 371 -8.90 -8.32 9.75
CA LYS A 371 -9.47 -9.45 9.00
C LYS A 371 -11.00 -9.38 8.79
N TRP A 372 -11.72 -8.72 9.71
CA TRP A 372 -13.18 -8.57 9.62
C TRP A 372 -13.64 -7.55 8.57
N MET A 373 -12.76 -6.66 8.10
CA MET A 373 -13.12 -5.65 7.11
C MET A 373 -13.25 -6.27 5.71
N SER A 374 -14.40 -6.02 5.11
CA SER A 374 -14.69 -6.30 3.72
C SER A 374 -14.33 -5.13 2.80
N ASN A 375 -14.40 -5.32 1.48
CA ASN A 375 -14.20 -4.23 0.52
C ASN A 375 -15.16 -3.04 0.75
N MET A 376 -16.37 -3.31 1.25
CA MET A 376 -17.31 -2.26 1.63
C MET A 376 -16.78 -1.47 2.84
N ASP A 377 -16.16 -2.15 3.80
CA ASP A 377 -15.61 -1.49 4.98
C ASP A 377 -14.37 -0.67 4.64
N ILE A 378 -13.57 -1.15 3.70
CA ILE A 378 -12.42 -0.42 3.17
C ILE A 378 -12.88 0.84 2.44
N TYR A 379 -13.97 0.76 1.65
CA TYR A 379 -14.59 1.95 1.07
C TYR A 379 -14.95 3.00 2.13
N VAL A 380 -15.40 2.59 3.31
CA VAL A 380 -15.81 3.50 4.40
C VAL A 380 -14.61 4.11 5.14
N SER A 381 -13.44 3.46 5.12
CA SER A 381 -12.24 3.96 5.82
C SER A 381 -11.71 5.27 5.23
N GLU A 382 -11.07 6.10 6.06
CA GLU A 382 -10.47 7.37 5.64
C GLU A 382 -8.98 7.37 5.93
N ASN A 383 -8.17 7.23 4.87
CA ASN A 383 -6.75 6.92 4.99
C ASN A 383 -5.85 8.15 4.85
N LEU A 384 -4.77 8.20 5.63
CA LEU A 384 -3.82 9.32 5.65
C LEU A 384 -3.23 9.61 4.26
N GLY A 385 -2.51 8.64 3.69
CA GLY A 385 -1.86 8.82 2.39
C GLY A 385 -2.84 9.23 1.28
N THR A 386 -3.99 8.57 1.21
CA THR A 386 -5.04 8.87 0.22
C THR A 386 -5.59 10.29 0.37
N ASN A 387 -5.85 10.74 1.60
CA ASN A 387 -6.36 12.09 1.86
C ASN A 387 -5.30 13.17 1.63
N VAL A 388 -4.03 12.92 1.96
CA VAL A 388 -2.93 13.83 1.63
C VAL A 388 -2.81 14.02 0.11
N VAL A 389 -2.99 12.95 -0.67
CA VAL A 389 -3.00 13.03 -2.14
C VAL A 389 -4.24 13.79 -2.64
N HIS A 390 -5.44 13.54 -2.09
CA HIS A 390 -6.63 14.32 -2.44
C HIS A 390 -6.47 15.81 -2.14
N TYR A 391 -5.88 16.18 -0.99
CA TYR A 391 -5.55 17.57 -0.67
C TYR A 391 -4.66 18.19 -1.75
N GLN A 392 -3.57 17.51 -2.10
CA GLN A 392 -2.63 18.04 -3.08
C GLN A 392 -3.22 18.07 -4.49
N ALA A 393 -4.04 17.09 -4.87
CA ALA A 393 -4.74 17.06 -6.15
C ALA A 393 -5.71 18.24 -6.31
N HIS A 394 -6.45 18.58 -5.26
CA HIS A 394 -7.34 19.75 -5.26
C HIS A 394 -6.56 21.07 -5.38
N LYS A 395 -5.43 21.20 -4.68
CA LYS A 395 -4.53 22.35 -4.84
C LYS A 395 -3.99 22.48 -6.25
N ILE A 396 -3.56 21.37 -6.85
CA ILE A 396 -3.07 21.35 -8.23
C ILE A 396 -4.18 21.79 -9.19
N LEU A 397 -5.41 21.27 -9.05
CA LEU A 397 -6.51 21.66 -9.92
C LEU A 397 -6.86 23.15 -9.79
N ALA A 398 -6.80 23.71 -8.58
CA ALA A 398 -6.98 25.15 -8.36
C ALA A 398 -5.92 25.98 -9.10
N GLU A 399 -4.65 25.55 -9.05
CA GLU A 399 -3.55 26.23 -9.76
C GLU A 399 -3.69 26.10 -11.28
N ILE A 400 -4.07 24.92 -11.79
CA ILE A 400 -4.34 24.74 -13.22
C ILE A 400 -5.51 25.63 -13.66
N ALA A 401 -6.61 25.69 -12.90
CA ALA A 401 -7.74 26.55 -13.22
C ALA A 401 -7.31 28.03 -13.33
N LYS A 402 -6.50 28.51 -12.38
CA LYS A 402 -5.92 29.86 -12.41
C LYS A 402 -5.07 30.10 -13.65
N LEU A 403 -4.20 29.16 -14.03
CA LEU A 403 -3.40 29.25 -15.27
C LEU A 403 -4.27 29.31 -16.54
N LYS A 404 -5.48 28.76 -16.49
CA LYS A 404 -6.47 28.81 -17.58
C LYS A 404 -7.41 30.02 -17.53
N GLY A 405 -7.27 30.89 -16.53
CA GLY A 405 -8.16 32.04 -16.33
C GLY A 405 -9.54 31.67 -15.76
N GLU A 406 -9.67 30.48 -15.18
CA GLU A 406 -10.90 29.99 -14.52
C GLU A 406 -10.78 30.09 -12.98
N SER A 407 -11.91 30.06 -12.27
CA SER A 407 -11.90 30.08 -10.81
C SER A 407 -11.56 28.71 -10.23
N GLY A 408 -10.49 28.65 -9.42
CA GLY A 408 -10.09 27.46 -8.65
C GLY A 408 -10.65 27.41 -7.23
N GLU A 409 -11.46 28.40 -6.82
CA GLU A 409 -11.81 28.65 -5.41
C GLU A 409 -12.49 27.44 -4.73
N VAL A 410 -13.42 26.77 -5.41
CA VAL A 410 -14.09 25.58 -4.86
C VAL A 410 -13.11 24.46 -4.54
N TYR A 411 -12.05 24.30 -5.35
CA TYR A 411 -11.04 23.27 -5.15
C TYR A 411 -10.08 23.68 -4.03
N SER A 412 -9.73 24.95 -3.91
CA SER A 412 -8.98 25.49 -2.76
C SER A 412 -9.73 25.23 -1.44
N GLN A 413 -11.04 25.50 -1.39
CA GLN A 413 -11.86 25.27 -0.21
C GLN A 413 -11.95 23.78 0.16
N ARG A 414 -12.08 22.89 -0.84
CA ARG A 414 -12.04 21.45 -0.62
C ARG A 414 -10.67 21.01 -0.05
N ALA A 415 -9.57 21.52 -0.59
CA ALA A 415 -8.23 21.23 -0.08
C ALA A 415 -8.09 21.63 1.41
N GLU A 416 -8.51 22.84 1.78
CA GLU A 416 -8.43 23.29 3.18
C GLU A 416 -9.31 22.47 4.12
N LYS A 417 -10.49 22.00 3.66
CA LYS A 417 -11.32 21.06 4.43
C LYS A 417 -10.61 19.73 4.67
N ILE A 418 -10.01 19.14 3.64
CA ILE A 418 -9.26 17.88 3.76
C ILE A 418 -8.10 18.04 4.74
N LYS A 419 -7.31 19.12 4.58
CA LYS A 419 -6.18 19.41 5.48
C LYS A 419 -6.65 19.58 6.94
N SER A 420 -7.77 20.26 7.15
CA SER A 420 -8.35 20.43 8.48
C SER A 420 -8.80 19.09 9.06
N GLY A 421 -9.47 18.25 8.27
CA GLY A 421 -9.87 16.90 8.65
C GLY A 421 -8.69 16.03 9.07
N ILE A 422 -7.63 15.96 8.26
CA ILE A 422 -6.42 15.19 8.58
C ILE A 422 -5.82 15.65 9.92
N ASN A 423 -5.65 16.96 10.10
CA ASN A 423 -5.06 17.52 11.32
C ASN A 423 -5.94 17.34 12.56
N GLN A 424 -7.25 17.34 12.40
CA GLN A 424 -8.19 17.18 13.51
C GLN A 424 -8.34 15.72 13.94
N PHE A 425 -8.50 14.81 12.98
CA PHE A 425 -8.92 13.43 13.27
C PHE A 425 -7.79 12.42 13.27
N LEU A 426 -6.66 12.69 12.60
CA LEU A 426 -5.55 11.74 12.50
C LEU A 426 -4.32 12.13 13.33
N TRP A 427 -4.15 13.39 13.73
CA TRP A 427 -2.95 13.79 14.49
C TRP A 427 -2.93 13.21 15.91
N MET A 428 -1.91 12.41 16.24
CA MET A 428 -1.74 11.82 17.57
C MET A 428 -0.72 12.62 18.38
N ASN A 429 -1.21 13.48 19.27
CA ASN A 429 -0.36 14.40 20.05
C ASN A 429 0.69 13.68 20.91
N ASP A 430 0.36 12.52 21.49
CA ASP A 430 1.25 11.71 22.32
C ASP A 430 2.36 11.04 21.50
N LYS A 431 2.05 10.61 20.26
CA LYS A 431 3.00 9.97 19.35
C LYS A 431 3.85 10.98 18.57
N GLY A 432 3.27 12.14 18.25
CA GLY A 432 3.90 13.18 17.44
C GLY A 432 3.99 12.87 15.94
N TYR A 433 3.06 12.04 15.46
CA TYR A 433 2.82 11.70 14.06
C TYR A 433 1.33 11.40 13.85
N TYR A 434 0.88 11.26 12.61
CA TYR A 434 -0.51 10.95 12.26
C TYR A 434 -0.82 9.45 12.36
N ALA A 435 -2.07 9.12 12.66
CA ALA A 435 -2.58 7.77 12.53
C ALA A 435 -2.75 7.37 11.07
N GLN A 436 -2.62 6.08 10.79
CA GLN A 436 -2.72 5.52 9.45
C GLN A 436 -4.09 5.77 8.81
N TYR A 437 -5.20 5.59 9.55
CA TYR A 437 -6.56 5.84 9.06
C TYR A 437 -7.63 5.88 10.15
N LEU A 438 -8.82 6.36 9.79
CA LEU A 438 -10.08 6.09 10.48
C LEU A 438 -10.78 4.87 9.89
N TYR A 439 -11.36 4.02 10.73
CA TYR A 439 -12.08 2.81 10.31
C TYR A 439 -13.19 2.43 11.31
N GLY A 440 -14.15 1.62 10.87
CA GLY A 440 -15.31 1.23 11.68
C GLY A 440 -16.61 1.37 10.89
N ARG A 441 -17.73 1.01 11.54
CA ARG A 441 -19.09 1.25 11.04
C ARG A 441 -20.09 1.10 12.19
N PRO A 442 -21.15 1.92 12.26
CA PRO A 442 -21.35 3.20 11.58
C PRO A 442 -20.49 4.35 12.14
N SER A 443 -19.82 4.14 13.28
CA SER A 443 -18.92 5.12 13.88
C SER A 443 -17.46 4.75 13.57
N LEU A 444 -16.68 5.73 13.16
CA LEU A 444 -15.26 5.54 12.88
C LEU A 444 -14.42 5.77 14.13
N MET A 445 -13.31 5.05 14.23
CA MET A 445 -12.27 5.23 15.23
C MET A 445 -10.89 5.22 14.57
N ILE A 446 -9.90 5.73 15.31
CA ILE A 446 -8.52 5.81 14.85
C ILE A 446 -7.84 4.44 14.87
N SER A 447 -7.10 4.10 13.82
CA SER A 447 -6.05 3.07 13.87
C SER A 447 -4.73 3.75 14.21
N PRO A 448 -4.18 3.61 15.44
CA PRO A 448 -3.04 4.40 15.89
C PRO A 448 -1.69 3.95 15.30
N ARG A 449 -1.71 3.12 14.25
CA ARG A 449 -0.51 2.68 13.54
C ARG A 449 0.11 3.84 12.77
N PHE A 450 1.42 3.82 12.66
CA PHE A 450 2.18 4.68 11.75
C PHE A 450 2.10 4.13 10.33
N GLU A 451 2.07 5.02 9.33
CA GLU A 451 2.12 4.67 7.89
C GLU A 451 3.07 5.62 7.14
N ALA A 452 4.15 5.07 6.60
CA ALA A 452 5.33 5.86 6.26
C ALA A 452 5.16 6.77 5.02
N LEU A 453 4.40 6.34 4.01
CA LEU A 453 4.22 7.12 2.80
C LEU A 453 3.33 8.33 3.07
N GLY A 454 2.17 8.15 3.70
CA GLY A 454 1.25 9.24 4.05
C GLY A 454 1.90 10.28 4.94
N GLU A 455 2.73 9.86 5.90
CA GLU A 455 3.52 10.74 6.76
C GLU A 455 4.55 11.56 5.98
N ALA A 456 5.30 10.90 5.10
CA ALA A 456 6.25 11.58 4.22
C ALA A 456 5.53 12.60 3.32
N LEU A 457 4.40 12.23 2.73
CA LEU A 457 3.61 13.13 1.87
C LEU A 457 3.01 14.29 2.66
N ALA A 458 2.57 14.08 3.90
CA ALA A 458 2.04 15.14 4.76
C ALA A 458 3.10 16.23 5.02
N VAL A 459 4.36 15.83 5.18
CA VAL A 459 5.52 16.74 5.26
C VAL A 459 5.80 17.41 3.91
N LEU A 460 5.85 16.64 2.84
CA LEU A 460 6.23 17.13 1.50
C LEU A 460 5.21 18.13 0.93
N PHE A 461 3.92 17.92 1.15
CA PHE A 461 2.85 18.80 0.65
C PHE A 461 2.36 19.85 1.66
N GLY A 462 2.93 19.86 2.87
CA GLY A 462 2.63 20.88 3.88
C GLY A 462 1.24 20.75 4.50
N VAL A 463 0.75 19.52 4.62
CA VAL A 463 -0.39 19.18 5.48
C VAL A 463 0.04 19.30 6.94
N ALA A 464 1.21 18.75 7.26
CA ALA A 464 1.92 18.99 8.51
C ALA A 464 2.55 20.38 8.48
N ASP A 465 2.33 21.18 9.53
CA ASP A 465 3.09 22.42 9.71
C ASP A 465 4.58 22.12 10.03
N LYS A 466 5.41 23.15 10.09
CA LYS A 466 6.86 22.98 10.32
C LYS A 466 7.19 22.22 11.62
N LYS A 467 6.42 22.43 12.69
CA LYS A 467 6.64 21.81 13.99
C LYS A 467 6.24 20.33 13.93
N ASN A 468 5.06 20.05 13.40
CA ASN A 468 4.56 18.69 13.23
C ASN A 468 5.43 17.90 12.25
N ALA A 469 5.89 18.52 11.16
CA ALA A 469 6.81 17.89 10.21
C ALA A 469 8.13 17.46 10.87
N ALA A 470 8.74 18.33 11.69
CA ALA A 470 9.94 17.97 12.44
C ALA A 470 9.66 16.86 13.48
N ALA A 471 8.48 16.88 14.12
CA ALA A 471 8.06 15.86 15.06
C ALA A 471 7.89 14.48 14.38
N ILE A 472 7.21 14.43 13.23
CA ILE A 472 7.02 13.20 12.44
C ILE A 472 8.38 12.55 12.17
N ILE A 473 9.30 13.30 11.54
CA ILE A 473 10.59 12.73 11.14
C ILE A 473 11.44 12.27 12.34
N SER A 474 11.37 12.97 13.49
CA SER A 474 12.17 12.61 14.67
C SER A 474 11.53 11.53 15.55
N LYS A 475 10.20 11.40 15.57
CA LYS A 475 9.47 10.51 16.48
C LYS A 475 8.91 9.26 15.84
N SER A 476 8.72 9.23 14.52
CA SER A 476 8.22 8.04 13.83
C SER A 476 9.20 6.87 13.94
N PRO A 477 8.69 5.64 14.09
CA PRO A 477 9.52 4.44 14.27
C PRO A 477 10.28 4.09 12.97
N VAL A 478 11.58 3.84 13.11
CA VAL A 478 12.44 3.35 12.03
C VAL A 478 13.19 2.11 12.50
N THR A 479 13.32 1.09 11.64
CA THR A 479 13.97 -0.19 11.99
C THR A 479 15.38 -0.29 11.38
N ASP A 480 16.11 -1.38 11.61
CA ASP A 480 17.51 -1.51 11.19
C ASP A 480 17.75 -1.34 9.69
N PHE A 481 16.80 -1.78 8.86
CA PHE A 481 16.94 -1.81 7.40
C PHE A 481 16.17 -0.69 6.70
N GLY A 482 15.55 0.23 7.44
CA GLY A 482 14.76 1.33 6.90
C GLY A 482 13.43 1.55 7.64
N VAL A 483 12.66 2.50 7.11
CA VAL A 483 11.28 2.75 7.53
C VAL A 483 10.38 1.64 7.00
N THR A 484 9.57 1.05 7.88
CA THR A 484 8.58 0.04 7.49
C THR A 484 7.34 0.71 6.93
N CYS A 485 6.60 0.03 6.04
CA CYS A 485 5.39 0.59 5.46
C CYS A 485 4.36 0.95 6.52
N ILE A 486 4.21 0.09 7.53
CA ILE A 486 3.39 0.33 8.73
C ILE A 486 4.17 -0.04 10.00
N TYR A 487 3.76 0.51 11.16
CA TYR A 487 4.29 0.10 12.47
C TYR A 487 3.28 0.35 13.61
N PRO A 488 3.17 -0.54 14.63
CA PRO A 488 3.78 -1.87 14.70
C PRO A 488 3.22 -2.82 13.63
N GLN A 489 3.90 -3.94 13.41
CA GLN A 489 3.48 -4.96 12.45
C GLN A 489 2.24 -5.72 12.96
N ILE A 490 1.49 -6.30 12.02
CA ILE A 490 0.30 -7.11 12.31
C ILE A 490 0.72 -8.59 12.45
N PRO A 491 0.33 -9.27 13.54
CA PRO A 491 0.75 -10.65 13.81
C PRO A 491 0.09 -11.65 12.85
N GLY A 492 0.82 -12.70 12.50
CA GLY A 492 0.31 -13.81 11.67
C GLY A 492 0.11 -13.46 10.20
N ILE A 493 0.71 -12.36 9.72
CA ILE A 493 0.60 -11.89 8.33
C ILE A 493 2.01 -11.88 7.72
N PRO A 494 2.23 -12.59 6.60
CA PRO A 494 3.54 -12.73 5.99
C PRO A 494 4.02 -11.40 5.38
N PRO A 495 5.34 -11.19 5.23
CA PRO A 495 5.89 -9.94 4.76
C PRO A 495 5.43 -9.56 3.34
N TYR A 496 4.84 -8.38 3.18
CA TYR A 496 4.68 -7.70 1.88
C TYR A 496 4.49 -6.20 2.13
N HIS A 497 3.27 -5.75 2.41
CA HIS A 497 3.05 -4.42 3.00
C HIS A 497 3.24 -4.45 4.51
N ASN A 498 2.63 -5.43 5.18
CA ASN A 498 2.94 -5.72 6.58
C ASN A 498 4.36 -6.20 6.67
N ASN A 499 5.08 -5.77 7.71
CA ASN A 499 6.43 -6.24 8.00
C ASN A 499 7.38 -6.10 6.78
N GLY A 500 7.11 -5.10 5.96
CA GLY A 500 7.80 -4.83 4.70
C GLY A 500 8.47 -3.46 4.71
N ILE A 501 9.57 -3.38 3.99
CA ILE A 501 10.27 -2.13 3.65
C ILE A 501 10.27 -1.99 2.14
N TRP A 502 9.64 -0.94 1.63
CA TRP A 502 9.57 -0.65 0.20
C TRP A 502 10.52 0.50 -0.14
N PRO A 503 11.52 0.31 -1.02
CA PRO A 503 12.53 1.34 -1.29
C PRO A 503 11.96 2.68 -1.79
N PHE A 504 10.82 2.66 -2.47
CA PHE A 504 10.17 3.90 -2.90
C PHE A 504 9.56 4.68 -1.72
N VAL A 505 8.95 3.99 -0.76
CA VAL A 505 8.42 4.61 0.47
C VAL A 505 9.57 5.21 1.26
N GLN A 506 10.67 4.46 1.41
CA GLN A 506 11.92 4.96 1.97
C GLN A 506 12.43 6.21 1.24
N SER A 507 12.27 6.26 -0.09
CA SER A 507 12.69 7.41 -0.89
C SER A 507 11.87 8.66 -0.57
N TYR A 508 10.54 8.56 -0.48
CA TYR A 508 9.69 9.67 -0.04
C TYR A 508 10.00 10.09 1.40
N TRP A 509 10.24 9.13 2.30
CA TRP A 509 10.68 9.40 3.67
C TRP A 509 12.00 10.16 3.71
N ASN A 510 12.96 9.81 2.84
CA ASN A 510 14.23 10.52 2.72
C ASN A 510 14.03 11.96 2.20
N LEU A 511 13.13 12.17 1.23
CA LEU A 511 12.79 13.52 0.77
C LEU A 511 12.17 14.37 1.90
N ALA A 512 11.31 13.77 2.72
CA ALA A 512 10.73 14.45 3.88
C ALA A 512 11.80 14.78 4.93
N ALA A 513 12.70 13.84 5.23
CA ALA A 513 13.83 14.06 6.16
C ALA A 513 14.80 15.15 5.65
N ALA A 514 15.07 15.18 4.34
CA ALA A 514 15.86 16.22 3.72
C ALA A 514 15.17 17.60 3.83
N LYS A 515 13.87 17.67 3.59
CA LYS A 515 13.06 18.90 3.71
C LYS A 515 13.03 19.44 5.14
N THR A 516 13.00 18.56 6.16
CA THR A 516 13.01 18.97 7.57
C THR A 516 14.42 19.18 8.14
N GLY A 517 15.47 18.81 7.41
CA GLY A 517 16.85 18.91 7.88
C GLY A 517 17.22 17.90 8.97
N ASN A 518 16.68 16.67 8.95
CA ASN A 518 17.08 15.63 9.88
C ASN A 518 18.16 14.73 9.25
N GLU A 519 19.43 15.01 9.56
CA GLU A 519 20.57 14.30 8.95
C GLU A 519 20.67 12.83 9.35
N LYS A 520 20.36 12.48 10.60
CA LYS A 520 20.42 11.10 11.09
C LYS A 520 19.45 10.20 10.32
N VAL A 521 18.19 10.64 10.20
CA VAL A 521 17.15 9.91 9.45
C VAL A 521 17.50 9.83 7.97
N LEU A 522 17.95 10.94 7.36
CA LEU A 522 18.34 10.95 5.96
C LEU A 522 19.51 10.00 5.67
N THR A 523 20.56 10.02 6.50
CA THR A 523 21.74 9.17 6.33
C THR A 523 21.38 7.69 6.46
N HIS A 524 20.55 7.34 7.45
CA HIS A 524 20.04 5.99 7.62
C HIS A 524 19.24 5.53 6.39
N GLY A 525 18.31 6.35 5.92
CA GLY A 525 17.47 6.01 4.79
C GLY A 525 18.19 5.95 3.43
N LEU A 526 19.22 6.78 3.22
CA LEU A 526 20.13 6.67 2.07
C LEU A 526 20.89 5.34 2.12
N ALA A 527 21.41 4.98 3.30
CA ALA A 527 22.13 3.73 3.50
C ALA A 527 21.22 2.51 3.26
N ALA A 528 19.96 2.55 3.68
CA ALA A 528 18.97 1.49 3.43
C ALA A 528 18.77 1.21 1.93
N ILE A 529 18.57 2.25 1.12
CA ILE A 529 18.39 2.13 -0.34
C ILE A 529 19.66 1.58 -1.00
N TYR A 530 20.83 2.16 -0.70
CA TYR A 530 22.08 1.74 -1.33
C TYR A 530 22.50 0.34 -0.90
N ARG A 531 22.27 -0.03 0.37
CA ARG A 531 22.53 -1.38 0.87
C ARG A 531 21.72 -2.41 0.09
N ALA A 532 20.42 -2.19 -0.07
CA ALA A 532 19.55 -3.11 -0.80
C ALA A 532 20.00 -3.28 -2.27
N ALA A 533 20.03 -2.18 -3.03
CA ALA A 533 20.36 -2.26 -4.45
C ALA A 533 21.79 -2.76 -4.72
N GLY A 534 22.76 -2.41 -3.87
CA GLY A 534 24.15 -2.86 -4.01
C GLY A 534 24.35 -4.33 -3.69
N LEU A 535 23.74 -4.85 -2.62
CA LEU A 535 23.83 -6.28 -2.30
C LEU A 535 23.06 -7.14 -3.30
N PHE A 536 21.90 -6.67 -3.77
CA PHE A 536 21.00 -7.45 -4.63
C PHE A 536 21.30 -7.31 -6.11
N LEU A 537 22.07 -6.29 -6.49
CA LEU A 537 22.40 -5.95 -7.87
C LEU A 537 21.17 -5.67 -8.75
N THR A 538 20.08 -5.21 -8.13
CA THR A 538 18.84 -4.75 -8.77
C THR A 538 18.03 -3.92 -7.78
N ASN A 539 17.12 -3.08 -8.27
CA ASN A 539 16.11 -2.44 -7.42
C ASN A 539 14.87 -3.35 -7.28
N TYR A 540 14.78 -4.09 -6.17
CA TYR A 540 13.60 -4.89 -5.81
C TYR A 540 12.41 -4.05 -5.32
N GLU A 541 11.20 -4.59 -5.39
CA GLU A 541 9.98 -3.92 -4.93
C GLU A 541 9.94 -3.72 -3.41
N ASN A 542 10.30 -4.77 -2.66
CA ASN A 542 10.18 -4.79 -1.22
C ASN A 542 11.20 -5.73 -0.55
N MET A 543 11.33 -5.62 0.76
CA MET A 543 12.19 -6.44 1.61
C MET A 543 11.47 -6.76 2.92
N VAL A 544 11.87 -7.86 3.57
CA VAL A 544 11.41 -8.23 4.91
C VAL A 544 12.02 -7.32 5.97
N ALA A 545 11.21 -6.68 6.82
CA ALA A 545 11.69 -5.70 7.79
C ALA A 545 12.64 -6.26 8.86
N GLN A 546 12.50 -7.53 9.28
CA GLN A 546 13.41 -8.13 10.28
C GLN A 546 14.80 -8.44 9.74
N THR A 547 14.91 -8.83 8.46
CA THR A 547 16.14 -9.41 7.90
C THR A 547 16.79 -8.52 6.85
N GLY A 548 16.03 -7.55 6.34
CA GLY A 548 16.39 -6.76 5.18
C GLY A 548 16.50 -7.60 3.91
N ASP A 549 16.00 -8.83 3.87
CA ASP A 549 16.16 -9.70 2.70
C ASP A 549 15.01 -9.52 1.70
N PHE A 550 15.28 -9.71 0.41
CA PHE A 550 14.24 -9.66 -0.63
C PHE A 550 13.49 -11.00 -0.75
N LEU A 551 14.10 -12.10 -0.32
CA LEU A 551 13.43 -13.40 -0.16
C LEU A 551 12.72 -13.47 1.19
N GLY A 552 11.54 -14.07 1.21
CA GLY A 552 10.64 -14.12 2.37
C GLY A 552 9.47 -13.15 2.28
N THR A 553 9.35 -12.35 1.21
CA THR A 553 8.15 -11.58 0.91
C THR A 553 7.18 -12.39 0.04
N GLU A 554 5.88 -12.11 0.14
CA GLU A 554 4.83 -12.86 -0.59
C GLU A 554 4.99 -12.79 -2.11
N ILE A 555 5.31 -11.60 -2.63
CA ILE A 555 5.65 -11.34 -4.03
C ILE A 555 6.72 -10.24 -4.12
N ASN A 556 7.53 -10.33 -5.18
CA ASN A 556 8.62 -9.39 -5.45
C ASN A 556 9.07 -9.48 -6.92
N SER A 557 9.63 -8.41 -7.45
CA SER A 557 10.23 -8.34 -8.80
C SER A 557 11.50 -7.51 -8.76
N ASP A 558 12.49 -7.96 -9.53
CA ASP A 558 13.61 -7.13 -9.95
C ASP A 558 13.14 -6.03 -10.91
N ARG A 559 14.00 -5.03 -11.09
CA ARG A 559 13.72 -3.84 -11.92
C ARG A 559 12.36 -3.22 -11.58
N MET A 560 12.05 -3.03 -10.30
CA MET A 560 10.79 -2.42 -9.90
C MET A 560 10.83 -0.91 -10.14
N LEU A 561 9.85 -0.40 -10.91
CA LEU A 561 9.81 0.97 -11.44
C LEU A 561 9.93 2.03 -10.34
N TRP A 562 9.24 1.83 -9.23
CA TRP A 562 9.29 2.75 -8.11
C TRP A 562 10.63 2.79 -7.41
N SER A 563 11.21 1.63 -7.17
CA SER A 563 12.45 1.49 -6.41
C SER A 563 13.62 2.07 -7.19
N MET A 564 13.67 1.84 -8.51
CA MET A 564 14.66 2.51 -9.37
C MET A 564 14.45 4.03 -9.44
N ALA A 565 13.20 4.50 -9.51
CA ALA A 565 12.91 5.93 -9.48
C ALA A 565 13.33 6.56 -8.14
N GLY A 566 13.12 5.85 -7.04
CA GLY A 566 13.56 6.22 -5.70
C GLY A 566 15.08 6.36 -5.59
N ASN A 567 15.83 5.39 -6.11
CA ASN A 567 17.29 5.47 -6.16
C ASN A 567 17.78 6.68 -6.98
N LEU A 568 17.21 6.89 -8.18
CA LEU A 568 17.49 8.06 -9.01
C LEU A 568 17.15 9.38 -8.30
N ALA A 569 16.07 9.42 -7.49
CA ALA A 569 15.67 10.60 -6.74
C ALA A 569 16.68 10.98 -5.65
N MET A 570 17.45 10.03 -5.10
CA MET A 570 18.49 10.36 -4.11
C MET A 570 19.59 11.24 -4.73
N VAL A 571 19.97 10.99 -5.98
CA VAL A 571 20.90 11.89 -6.70
C VAL A 571 20.19 13.19 -7.09
N ASN A 572 19.05 13.08 -7.76
CA ASN A 572 18.43 14.24 -8.42
C ASN A 572 17.75 15.21 -7.45
N ARG A 573 17.01 14.69 -6.46
CA ARG A 573 16.19 15.50 -5.55
C ARG A 573 16.84 15.74 -4.19
N VAL A 574 17.73 14.86 -3.72
CA VAL A 574 18.46 15.05 -2.46
C VAL A 574 19.81 15.73 -2.72
N PHE A 575 20.73 15.07 -3.43
CA PHE A 575 22.09 15.61 -3.57
C PHE A 575 22.19 16.81 -4.50
N MET A 576 21.50 16.80 -5.64
CA MET A 576 21.40 17.99 -6.50
C MET A 576 20.32 18.96 -6.01
N GLY A 577 19.36 18.49 -5.21
CA GLY A 577 18.32 19.34 -4.63
C GLY A 577 17.26 19.84 -5.60
N MET A 578 17.00 19.13 -6.70
CA MET A 578 16.15 19.62 -7.79
C MET A 578 14.66 19.60 -7.44
N SER A 579 14.01 20.74 -7.61
CA SER A 579 12.56 20.92 -7.54
C SER A 579 12.06 21.74 -8.73
N PHE A 580 11.08 21.21 -9.46
CA PHE A 580 10.52 21.87 -10.63
C PHE A 580 9.31 22.68 -10.21
N GLU A 581 9.30 23.98 -10.51
CA GLU A 581 8.22 24.90 -10.22
C GLU A 581 7.76 25.64 -11.48
N LEU A 582 6.70 26.44 -11.36
CA LEU A 582 6.13 27.17 -12.50
C LEU A 582 7.10 28.20 -13.10
N ASP A 583 7.94 28.79 -12.25
CA ASP A 583 8.91 29.83 -12.60
C ASP A 583 10.29 29.29 -12.99
N GLY A 584 10.60 28.03 -12.69
CA GLY A 584 11.89 27.42 -13.05
C GLY A 584 12.24 26.14 -12.30
N LEU A 585 13.49 25.73 -12.45
CA LEU A 585 14.12 24.63 -11.70
C LEU A 585 14.87 25.21 -10.50
N HIS A 586 14.40 24.95 -9.29
CA HIS A 586 15.01 25.39 -8.03
C HIS A 586 15.95 24.31 -7.47
N PHE A 587 17.03 24.77 -6.84
CA PHE A 587 18.05 23.93 -6.20
C PHE A 587 18.07 24.16 -4.68
N ASN A 588 17.88 23.07 -3.94
CA ASN A 588 18.07 23.00 -2.50
C ASN A 588 18.80 21.69 -2.12
N PRO A 589 20.09 21.55 -2.48
CA PRO A 589 20.87 20.34 -2.23
C PRO A 589 21.01 20.08 -0.74
N VAL A 590 20.83 18.81 -0.37
CA VAL A 590 20.92 18.33 1.01
C VAL A 590 21.92 17.18 1.03
N VAL A 591 23.15 17.46 1.48
CA VAL A 591 24.26 16.51 1.47
C VAL A 591 24.71 16.24 2.91
N PRO A 592 24.43 15.04 3.47
CA PRO A 592 24.95 14.68 4.78
C PRO A 592 26.48 14.71 4.80
N LYS A 593 27.06 15.00 5.96
CA LYS A 593 28.50 15.15 6.19
C LYS A 593 29.30 13.91 5.79
N SER A 594 28.75 12.70 5.99
CA SER A 594 29.39 11.45 5.57
C SER A 594 29.51 11.34 4.04
N PHE A 595 28.59 11.97 3.31
CA PHE A 595 28.59 12.12 1.86
C PHE A 595 29.32 13.38 1.37
N LYS A 596 30.06 14.12 2.20
CA LYS A 596 30.79 15.32 1.76
C LYS A 596 31.68 15.09 0.54
N GLY A 597 31.88 16.14 -0.24
CA GLY A 597 32.77 16.18 -1.40
C GLY A 597 32.02 16.53 -2.69
N THR A 598 32.76 16.66 -3.79
CA THR A 598 32.21 17.08 -5.07
C THR A 598 31.33 16.00 -5.71
N LYS A 599 30.19 16.44 -6.26
CA LYS A 599 29.22 15.65 -7.02
C LYS A 599 28.91 16.38 -8.31
N THR A 600 28.91 15.66 -9.42
CA THR A 600 28.62 16.23 -10.74
C THR A 600 27.53 15.44 -11.43
N LEU A 601 26.51 16.15 -11.92
CA LEU A 601 25.48 15.65 -12.83
C LEU A 601 25.62 16.35 -14.17
N SER A 602 26.19 15.69 -15.16
CA SER A 602 26.42 16.22 -16.50
C SER A 602 25.32 15.79 -17.47
N ASN A 603 25.12 16.56 -18.54
CA ASN A 603 24.16 16.25 -19.61
C ASN A 603 22.70 16.11 -19.11
N PHE A 604 22.33 16.90 -18.09
CA PHE A 604 20.96 16.92 -17.58
C PHE A 604 20.09 17.81 -18.47
N LYS A 605 19.06 17.25 -19.11
CA LYS A 605 18.19 18.01 -20.01
C LYS A 605 17.08 18.69 -19.21
N TYR A 606 16.96 20.00 -19.36
CA TYR A 606 15.86 20.77 -18.79
C TYR A 606 15.31 21.72 -19.86
N ARG A 607 14.10 21.40 -20.35
CA ARG A 607 13.44 22.14 -21.44
C ARG A 607 14.39 22.31 -22.65
N ASN A 608 14.70 23.55 -23.02
CA ASN A 608 15.57 23.87 -24.16
C ASN A 608 17.06 23.97 -23.78
N SER A 609 17.42 23.57 -22.56
CA SER A 609 18.79 23.64 -22.03
C SER A 609 19.36 22.27 -21.67
N VAL A 610 20.69 22.19 -21.65
CA VAL A 610 21.46 21.08 -21.10
C VAL A 610 22.33 21.63 -19.98
N LEU A 611 22.16 21.09 -18.78
CA LEU A 611 22.82 21.54 -17.57
C LEU A 611 23.92 20.56 -17.17
N ASN A 612 25.09 21.12 -16.82
CA ASN A 612 26.16 20.41 -16.14
C ASN A 612 26.25 20.98 -14.73
N ILE A 613 25.77 20.24 -13.74
CA ILE A 613 25.59 20.72 -12.37
C ILE A 613 26.68 20.10 -11.51
N THR A 614 27.42 20.93 -10.77
CA THR A 614 28.39 20.50 -9.76
C THR A 614 27.95 21.02 -8.40
N VAL A 615 27.85 20.14 -7.41
CA VAL A 615 27.60 20.47 -6.01
C VAL A 615 28.86 20.16 -5.20
N ASN A 616 29.38 21.15 -4.48
CA ASN A 616 30.57 21.03 -3.63
C ASN A 616 30.21 21.15 -2.15
N GLY A 617 30.94 20.41 -1.31
CA GLY A 617 30.82 20.50 0.15
C GLY A 617 29.81 19.53 0.76
N TYR A 618 29.27 19.92 1.92
CA TYR A 618 28.15 19.26 2.60
C TYR A 618 27.24 20.32 3.26
N GLY A 619 26.07 19.91 3.73
CA GLY A 619 25.11 20.84 4.31
C GLY A 619 23.74 20.82 3.63
N ASN A 620 22.86 21.64 4.15
CA ASN A 620 21.53 21.91 3.61
C ASN A 620 21.33 23.41 3.32
N GLN A 621 22.42 24.18 3.25
CA GLN A 621 22.43 25.60 2.92
C GLN A 621 23.39 25.85 1.77
N ILE A 622 22.94 26.61 0.77
CA ILE A 622 23.78 27.07 -0.33
C ILE A 622 24.53 28.33 0.11
N ARG A 623 25.85 28.32 -0.06
CA ARG A 623 26.71 29.50 0.12
C ARG A 623 26.70 30.38 -1.11
N SER A 624 26.89 29.77 -2.29
CA SER A 624 26.93 30.47 -3.57
C SER A 624 26.52 29.55 -4.71
N MET A 625 25.92 30.13 -5.75
CA MET A 625 25.61 29.46 -7.01
C MET A 625 26.16 30.29 -8.16
N VAL A 626 26.86 29.64 -9.09
CA VAL A 626 27.50 30.26 -10.24
C VAL A 626 27.01 29.56 -11.51
N MET A 627 26.64 30.33 -12.53
CA MET A 627 26.31 29.82 -13.86
C MET A 627 27.20 30.48 -14.90
N ASP A 628 27.92 29.66 -15.68
CA ASP A 628 28.86 30.08 -16.72
C ASP A 628 29.87 31.15 -16.23
N GLY A 629 30.36 30.98 -15.00
CA GLY A 629 31.32 31.89 -14.36
C GLY A 629 30.72 33.12 -13.69
N ASN A 630 29.41 33.35 -13.80
CA ASN A 630 28.72 34.49 -13.19
C ASN A 630 27.94 34.06 -11.95
N GLU A 631 28.06 34.83 -10.86
CA GLU A 631 27.30 34.61 -9.63
C GLU A 631 25.80 34.83 -9.85
N MET A 632 24.98 33.95 -9.29
CA MET A 632 23.53 34.00 -9.38
C MET A 632 22.91 34.61 -8.11
N LYS A 633 21.92 35.49 -8.28
CA LYS A 633 21.18 36.13 -7.16
C LYS A 633 20.15 35.21 -6.49
N GLY A 634 20.00 33.98 -6.97
CA GLY A 634 19.06 33.01 -6.44
C GLY A 634 19.44 31.61 -6.89
N ASN A 635 18.83 30.61 -6.27
CA ASN A 635 19.20 29.21 -6.45
C ASN A 635 18.29 28.51 -7.45
N PHE A 636 18.02 29.14 -8.60
CA PHE A 636 17.09 28.56 -9.59
C PHE A 636 17.45 28.92 -11.04
N ILE A 637 16.99 28.08 -11.96
CA ILE A 637 17.17 28.21 -13.41
C ILE A 637 15.83 28.58 -14.05
N PRO A 638 15.75 29.69 -14.81
CA PRO A 638 14.51 30.13 -15.40
C PRO A 638 14.07 29.20 -16.55
N THR A 639 12.77 29.19 -16.80
CA THR A 639 12.11 28.32 -17.77
C THR A 639 12.50 28.52 -19.23
N ASN A 640 13.04 29.69 -19.58
CA ASN A 640 13.42 30.10 -20.92
C ASN A 640 14.91 29.92 -21.23
N LEU A 641 15.69 29.32 -20.32
CA LEU A 641 17.10 29.06 -20.55
C LEU A 641 17.27 28.11 -21.75
N THR A 642 18.26 28.40 -22.61
CA THR A 642 18.53 27.65 -23.84
C THR A 642 20.01 27.41 -24.02
N GLY A 643 20.39 26.23 -24.53
CA GLY A 643 21.79 25.90 -24.80
C GLY A 643 22.44 25.11 -23.68
N VAL A 644 23.77 25.03 -23.68
CA VAL A 644 24.54 24.24 -22.70
C VAL A 644 25.12 25.15 -21.65
N HIS A 645 24.87 24.86 -20.37
CA HIS A 645 25.29 25.68 -19.24
C HIS A 645 26.04 24.86 -18.19
N SER A 646 27.01 25.50 -17.55
CA SER A 646 27.72 24.95 -16.39
C SER A 646 27.28 25.65 -15.13
N ILE A 647 26.85 24.87 -14.13
CA ILE A 647 26.34 25.34 -12.85
C ILE A 647 27.24 24.79 -11.75
N SER A 648 27.75 25.66 -10.88
CA SER A 648 28.47 25.27 -9.66
C SER A 648 27.69 25.77 -8.45
N ILE A 649 27.40 24.88 -7.50
CA ILE A 649 26.71 25.16 -6.25
C ILE A 649 27.67 24.79 -5.11
N ASP A 650 28.09 25.78 -4.34
CA ASP A 650 28.92 25.56 -3.16
C ASP A 650 28.02 25.58 -1.92
N LEU A 651 28.04 24.49 -1.16
CA LEU A 651 27.34 24.40 0.11
C LEU A 651 28.08 25.19 1.20
N ALA A 652 27.36 25.52 2.27
CA ALA A 652 27.91 26.25 3.40
C ALA A 652 28.88 25.43 4.26
N ASP A 653 28.97 24.11 4.08
CA ASP A 653 29.67 23.17 4.98
C ASP A 653 29.11 23.23 6.41
N ASN A 654 27.78 23.27 6.52
CA ASN A 654 27.06 23.34 7.77
C ASN A 654 26.53 21.97 8.21
N ASP A 655 26.47 21.73 9.52
CA ASP A 655 25.75 20.58 10.09
C ASP A 655 24.23 20.88 10.11
N PHE A 656 23.36 19.87 10.03
CA PHE A 656 21.91 20.07 9.87
C PHE A 656 21.18 20.31 11.21
N GLY A 657 21.91 20.19 12.32
CA GLY A 657 21.39 20.22 13.70
C GLY A 657 21.31 18.81 14.33
N ASP A 658 21.09 18.77 15.63
CA ASP A 658 21.19 17.54 16.44
C ASP A 658 19.86 16.77 16.59
N ALA A 659 18.97 16.87 15.60
CA ALA A 659 17.67 16.19 15.65
C ALA A 659 17.83 14.67 15.79
N GLU A 660 17.05 14.06 16.69
CA GLU A 660 17.11 12.62 16.95
C GLU A 660 16.39 11.79 15.88
N MET A 661 16.70 10.49 15.88
CA MET A 661 16.02 9.46 15.11
C MET A 661 15.44 8.42 16.07
N ASN A 662 14.13 8.16 16.00
CA ASN A 662 13.49 7.12 16.80
C ASN A 662 13.71 5.74 16.18
N LYS A 663 14.90 5.18 16.40
CA LYS A 663 15.23 3.81 16.00
C LYS A 663 14.63 2.82 17.00
N VAL A 664 13.85 1.86 16.51
CA VAL A 664 13.15 0.86 17.33
C VAL A 664 13.39 -0.55 16.82
N GLU A 665 13.23 -1.55 17.70
CA GLU A 665 13.14 -2.95 17.29
C GLU A 665 11.86 -3.19 16.49
N ASN A 666 11.90 -4.15 15.56
CA ASN A 666 10.69 -4.58 14.87
C ASN A 666 9.75 -5.27 15.87
N HIS A 667 8.48 -4.86 15.90
CA HIS A 667 7.51 -5.29 16.90
C HIS A 667 6.16 -5.59 16.26
N PHE A 668 5.43 -6.56 16.83
CA PHE A 668 4.10 -6.96 16.38
C PHE A 668 3.07 -6.64 17.47
N SER A 669 1.97 -6.00 17.11
CA SER A 669 0.86 -5.78 18.05
C SER A 669 0.17 -7.09 18.43
N PRO A 670 -0.70 -7.12 19.47
CA PRO A 670 -1.62 -8.23 19.68
C PRO A 670 -2.57 -8.46 18.49
N THR A 671 -3.24 -9.61 18.48
CA THR A 671 -4.33 -9.90 17.52
C THR A 671 -5.61 -9.15 17.93
N ALA A 672 -6.47 -8.82 16.96
CA ALA A 672 -7.76 -8.20 17.25
C ALA A 672 -8.68 -9.16 18.03
N PRO A 673 -9.25 -8.75 19.18
CA PRO A 673 -10.24 -9.55 19.90
C PRO A 673 -11.45 -9.90 19.03
N GLN A 674 -12.13 -11.01 19.37
CA GLN A 674 -13.39 -11.45 18.75
C GLN A 674 -14.49 -11.51 19.81
N PRO A 675 -15.02 -10.35 20.24
CA PRO A 675 -16.06 -10.28 21.23
C PRO A 675 -17.42 -10.68 20.66
N ILE A 676 -18.29 -11.18 21.53
CA ILE A 676 -19.70 -11.47 21.25
C ILE A 676 -20.58 -10.76 22.28
N ILE A 677 -21.82 -10.43 21.90
CA ILE A 677 -22.84 -9.95 22.83
C ILE A 677 -23.55 -11.16 23.43
N GLU A 678 -23.54 -11.27 24.75
CA GLU A 678 -24.31 -12.25 25.52
C GLU A 678 -25.17 -11.53 26.56
N GLY A 679 -26.48 -11.43 26.31
CA GLY A 679 -27.41 -10.68 27.17
C GLY A 679 -27.06 -9.19 27.21
N ASN A 680 -26.70 -8.68 28.39
CA ASN A 680 -26.25 -7.29 28.61
C ASN A 680 -24.73 -7.19 28.82
N SER A 681 -23.96 -8.17 28.35
CA SER A 681 -22.50 -8.18 28.43
C SER A 681 -21.87 -8.41 27.07
N ILE A 682 -20.65 -7.90 26.93
CA ILE A 682 -19.74 -8.20 25.82
C ILE A 682 -18.64 -9.10 26.38
N ARG A 683 -18.38 -10.24 25.74
CA ARG A 683 -17.42 -11.25 26.22
C ARG A 683 -16.46 -11.65 25.11
N TRP A 684 -15.21 -11.88 25.46
CA TRP A 684 -14.16 -12.35 24.54
C TRP A 684 -13.21 -13.34 25.21
N GLN A 685 -12.33 -13.95 24.43
CA GLN A 685 -11.29 -14.84 24.93
C GLN A 685 -10.06 -14.05 25.37
N ILE A 686 -9.43 -14.46 26.47
CA ILE A 686 -8.16 -13.87 26.93
C ILE A 686 -7.05 -14.27 25.94
N GLN A 687 -6.34 -13.27 25.44
CA GLN A 687 -5.19 -13.41 24.56
C GLN A 687 -3.88 -13.42 25.37
N LYS A 688 -2.88 -14.17 24.90
CA LYS A 688 -1.53 -14.18 25.49
C LYS A 688 -0.85 -12.82 25.31
N TRP A 689 0.07 -12.49 26.21
CA TRP A 689 0.91 -11.27 26.13
C TRP A 689 0.11 -9.96 26.06
N THR A 690 -1.12 -9.99 26.58
CA THR A 690 -2.05 -8.85 26.62
C THR A 690 -2.13 -8.33 28.05
N SER A 691 -1.87 -7.04 28.24
CA SER A 691 -1.87 -6.35 29.54
C SER A 691 -3.23 -5.73 29.87
N ALA A 692 -3.99 -5.31 28.85
CA ALA A 692 -5.33 -4.72 28.99
C ALA A 692 -6.16 -4.86 27.71
N TYR A 693 -7.47 -4.63 27.83
CA TYR A 693 -8.41 -4.48 26.73
C TYR A 693 -9.06 -3.11 26.77
N ASN A 694 -9.02 -2.38 25.66
CA ASN A 694 -9.71 -1.10 25.52
C ASN A 694 -11.12 -1.34 24.98
N ILE A 695 -12.10 -0.68 25.60
CA ILE A 695 -13.51 -0.75 25.24
C ILE A 695 -13.91 0.57 24.60
N TYR A 696 -14.39 0.48 23.36
CA TYR A 696 -14.88 1.61 22.60
C TYR A 696 -16.40 1.57 22.52
N LYS A 697 -17.04 2.73 22.68
CA LYS A 697 -18.47 2.95 22.42
C LYS A 697 -18.59 4.09 21.40
N ASP A 698 -19.25 3.80 20.29
CA ASP A 698 -19.48 4.73 19.18
C ASP A 698 -18.19 5.39 18.67
N GLY A 699 -17.10 4.62 18.63
CA GLY A 699 -15.77 5.07 18.18
C GLY A 699 -14.93 5.76 19.26
N VAL A 700 -15.46 5.95 20.47
CA VAL A 700 -14.78 6.64 21.58
C VAL A 700 -14.34 5.65 22.65
N LEU A 701 -13.09 5.76 23.13
CA LEU A 701 -12.58 4.97 24.25
C LEU A 701 -13.35 5.33 25.54
N ILE A 702 -14.00 4.34 26.16
CA ILE A 702 -14.78 4.56 27.39
C ILE A 702 -14.21 3.82 28.61
N ASN A 703 -13.42 2.76 28.42
CA ASN A 703 -12.84 2.00 29.51
C ASN A 703 -11.63 1.19 29.07
N SER A 704 -10.77 0.82 30.01
CA SER A 704 -9.68 -0.15 29.83
C SER A 704 -9.74 -1.17 30.96
N VAL A 705 -9.86 -2.46 30.62
CA VAL A 705 -10.12 -3.54 31.58
C VAL A 705 -9.13 -4.69 31.40
N MET A 706 -8.82 -5.41 32.49
CA MET A 706 -8.08 -6.68 32.41
C MET A 706 -9.00 -7.89 32.25
N ALA A 707 -10.27 -7.76 32.66
CA ALA A 707 -11.26 -8.81 32.53
C ALA A 707 -11.67 -9.00 31.07
N SER A 708 -12.05 -10.23 30.69
CA SER A 708 -12.53 -10.56 29.35
C SER A 708 -14.04 -10.39 29.17
N GLU A 709 -14.62 -9.47 29.93
CA GLU A 709 -16.04 -9.12 29.92
C GLU A 709 -16.21 -7.63 30.19
N TYR A 710 -17.20 -7.02 29.53
CA TYR A 710 -17.69 -5.68 29.81
C TYR A 710 -19.22 -5.67 29.90
N LYS A 711 -19.78 -5.08 30.97
CA LYS A 711 -21.24 -4.94 31.13
C LYS A 711 -21.74 -3.69 30.40
N ILE A 712 -22.77 -3.86 29.58
CA ILE A 712 -23.41 -2.78 28.84
C ILE A 712 -24.32 -1.99 29.80
N PRO A 713 -24.09 -0.68 30.02
CA PRO A 713 -24.83 0.10 31.02
C PRO A 713 -26.17 0.66 30.54
N ASP A 714 -26.39 0.79 29.22
CA ASP A 714 -27.57 1.45 28.62
C ASP A 714 -28.28 0.53 27.62
N GLU A 715 -29.61 0.66 27.51
CA GLU A 715 -30.45 -0.04 26.50
C GLU A 715 -30.64 0.72 25.17
N LYS A 716 -29.90 1.81 24.96
CA LYS A 716 -29.98 2.61 23.72
C LYS A 716 -29.04 2.06 22.65
N PHE A 717 -29.36 2.38 21.38
CA PHE A 717 -28.47 2.11 20.25
C PHE A 717 -27.04 2.54 20.60
N SER A 718 -26.11 1.58 20.54
CA SER A 718 -24.70 1.79 20.82
C SER A 718 -23.88 0.79 20.01
N VAL A 719 -22.70 1.21 19.57
CA VAL A 719 -21.77 0.38 18.82
C VAL A 719 -20.55 0.12 19.67
N TYR A 720 -20.29 -1.13 20.02
CA TYR A 720 -19.14 -1.49 20.85
C TYR A 720 -18.04 -2.17 20.05
N GLN A 721 -16.79 -1.86 20.39
CA GLN A 721 -15.61 -2.56 19.88
C GLN A 721 -14.60 -2.77 21.00
N VAL A 722 -13.78 -3.81 20.86
CA VAL A 722 -12.73 -4.17 21.83
C VAL A 722 -11.40 -4.29 21.11
N SER A 723 -10.35 -3.69 21.65
CA SER A 723 -8.96 -3.92 21.22
C SER A 723 -8.13 -4.47 22.38
N ALA A 724 -6.97 -5.04 22.06
CA ALA A 724 -6.03 -5.58 23.03
C ALA A 724 -4.75 -4.75 23.03
N VAL A 725 -4.16 -4.57 24.22
CA VAL A 725 -2.94 -3.80 24.44
C VAL A 725 -1.88 -4.73 25.03
N ASP A 726 -0.66 -4.71 24.49
CA ASP A 726 0.45 -5.49 25.04
C ASP A 726 1.16 -4.80 26.21
N GLU A 727 2.17 -5.46 26.78
CA GLU A 727 2.98 -4.92 27.89
C GLU A 727 3.80 -3.67 27.50
N LYS A 728 4.06 -3.45 26.20
CA LYS A 728 4.75 -2.27 25.66
C LYS A 728 3.79 -1.13 25.30
N GLY A 729 2.48 -1.33 25.49
CA GLY A 729 1.45 -0.34 25.18
C GLY A 729 1.05 -0.27 23.70
N PHE A 730 1.40 -1.26 22.87
CA PHE A 730 0.93 -1.33 21.49
C PHE A 730 -0.45 -1.96 21.41
N GLU A 731 -1.31 -1.31 20.64
CA GLU A 731 -2.71 -1.71 20.47
C GLU A 731 -2.92 -2.54 19.20
N SER A 732 -3.74 -3.59 19.30
CA SER A 732 -4.23 -4.33 18.13
C SER A 732 -5.20 -3.49 17.30
N PHE A 733 -5.73 -4.04 16.20
CA PHE A 733 -6.97 -3.47 15.67
C PHE A 733 -8.12 -3.77 16.63
N ALA A 734 -9.05 -2.84 16.78
CA ALA A 734 -10.34 -3.11 17.38
C ALA A 734 -11.12 -4.19 16.61
N SER A 735 -11.95 -4.93 17.34
CA SER A 735 -12.84 -5.97 16.84
C SER A 735 -13.83 -5.45 15.79
N ALA A 736 -14.55 -6.37 15.14
CA ALA A 736 -15.73 -6.00 14.36
C ALA A 736 -16.73 -5.23 15.25
N PRO A 737 -17.41 -4.20 14.71
CA PRO A 737 -18.43 -3.46 15.46
C PRO A 737 -19.60 -4.34 15.91
N LEU A 738 -19.91 -4.28 17.21
CA LEU A 738 -21.04 -4.96 17.82
C LEU A 738 -22.19 -3.97 18.01
N ASN A 739 -23.22 -4.07 17.16
CA ASN A 739 -24.40 -3.24 17.27
C ASN A 739 -25.29 -3.75 18.41
N TYR A 740 -25.43 -2.93 19.46
CA TYR A 740 -26.42 -3.12 20.51
C TYR A 740 -27.60 -2.19 20.25
N ALA A 741 -28.67 -2.73 19.68
CA ALA A 741 -29.79 -1.96 19.13
C ALA A 741 -31.13 -2.72 19.23
N ASP A 742 -32.23 -1.97 19.10
CA ASP A 742 -33.55 -2.55 18.86
C ASP A 742 -33.60 -3.37 17.57
N LYS A 743 -34.62 -4.22 17.45
CA LYS A 743 -34.79 -5.09 16.28
C LYS A 743 -34.85 -4.28 14.97
N PRO A 744 -34.07 -4.66 13.95
CA PRO A 744 -34.13 -4.00 12.65
C PRO A 744 -35.48 -4.22 11.95
N GLN A 745 -35.85 -3.28 11.08
CA GLN A 745 -36.94 -3.43 10.12
C GLN A 745 -36.38 -3.79 8.74
N PHE A 746 -37.12 -4.59 7.98
CA PHE A 746 -36.70 -5.09 6.67
C PHE A 746 -37.74 -4.79 5.59
N PHE A 747 -37.27 -4.32 4.43
CA PHE A 747 -38.10 -4.02 3.27
C PHE A 747 -37.56 -4.77 2.05
N GLU A 748 -38.24 -5.86 1.68
CA GLU A 748 -37.89 -6.73 0.54
C GLU A 748 -38.00 -5.94 -0.78
N LEU A 749 -36.91 -5.87 -1.55
CA LEU A 749 -36.81 -4.98 -2.72
C LEU A 749 -37.64 -5.47 -3.90
N GLU A 750 -37.94 -6.77 -4.00
CA GLU A 750 -38.82 -7.33 -5.03
C GLU A 750 -40.29 -6.88 -4.90
N ASN A 751 -40.66 -6.21 -3.80
CA ASN A 751 -41.96 -5.54 -3.67
C ASN A 751 -42.00 -4.17 -4.36
N PHE A 752 -40.85 -3.61 -4.73
CA PHE A 752 -40.73 -2.25 -5.30
C PHE A 752 -40.19 -2.24 -6.73
N ALA A 753 -39.55 -3.33 -7.18
CA ALA A 753 -39.03 -3.48 -8.53
C ALA A 753 -39.19 -4.92 -9.04
N ALA A 754 -39.05 -5.11 -10.35
CA ALA A 754 -39.20 -6.42 -10.96
C ALA A 754 -38.16 -7.42 -10.44
N LYS A 755 -38.64 -8.56 -9.96
CA LYS A 755 -37.81 -9.67 -9.49
C LYS A 755 -36.90 -10.19 -10.61
N ALA A 756 -35.63 -10.46 -10.28
CA ALA A 756 -34.69 -11.16 -11.14
C ALA A 756 -35.07 -12.65 -11.30
N SER A 757 -34.95 -13.19 -12.51
CA SER A 757 -35.24 -14.59 -12.82
C SER A 757 -33.99 -15.49 -12.74
N ARG A 758 -33.03 -15.16 -11.87
CA ARG A 758 -31.76 -15.88 -11.74
C ARG A 758 -31.89 -17.02 -10.72
N PRO A 759 -31.20 -18.16 -10.91
CA PRO A 759 -31.31 -19.33 -10.04
C PRO A 759 -30.42 -19.23 -8.79
N TYR A 760 -30.25 -18.03 -8.23
CA TYR A 760 -29.42 -17.82 -7.03
C TYR A 760 -30.19 -18.20 -5.76
N SER A 761 -29.47 -18.49 -4.68
CA SER A 761 -30.03 -18.94 -3.40
C SER A 761 -29.61 -18.03 -2.24
N ASN A 762 -30.07 -18.32 -1.02
CA ASN A 762 -29.74 -17.59 0.22
C ASN A 762 -30.25 -16.12 0.34
N PHE A 763 -31.11 -15.68 -0.57
CA PHE A 763 -31.89 -14.43 -0.48
C PHE A 763 -33.11 -14.60 0.46
N SER A 764 -33.75 -13.50 0.90
CA SER A 764 -34.98 -13.56 1.73
C SER A 764 -36.25 -13.41 0.90
N GLY A 765 -37.40 -13.18 1.54
CA GLY A 765 -38.66 -12.97 0.83
C GLY A 765 -38.99 -14.01 -0.25
N LYS A 766 -39.41 -13.50 -1.41
CA LYS A 766 -39.80 -14.28 -2.58
C LYS A 766 -38.82 -14.10 -3.73
N GLY A 767 -37.86 -13.17 -3.64
CA GLY A 767 -36.91 -12.90 -4.71
C GLY A 767 -35.87 -11.83 -4.34
N PHE A 768 -35.22 -11.32 -5.37
CA PHE A 768 -34.27 -10.21 -5.30
C PHE A 768 -34.34 -9.42 -6.62
N VAL A 769 -33.70 -8.26 -6.68
CA VAL A 769 -33.76 -7.32 -7.80
C VAL A 769 -32.38 -7.14 -8.42
N GLU A 770 -32.27 -7.37 -9.73
CA GLU A 770 -31.05 -7.10 -10.51
C GLU A 770 -30.95 -5.61 -10.81
N ILE A 771 -29.89 -4.93 -10.35
CA ILE A 771 -29.55 -3.58 -10.79
C ILE A 771 -28.38 -3.64 -11.77
N SER A 772 -28.45 -2.86 -12.84
CA SER A 772 -27.34 -2.71 -13.81
C SER A 772 -27.39 -1.32 -14.47
N THR A 773 -26.59 -1.11 -15.52
CA THR A 773 -26.63 0.14 -16.31
C THR A 773 -27.89 0.24 -17.19
N ASP A 774 -28.55 -0.89 -17.45
CA ASP A 774 -29.71 -1.05 -18.32
C ASP A 774 -30.98 -1.54 -17.61
N LYS A 775 -30.87 -2.21 -16.46
CA LYS A 775 -32.01 -2.71 -15.67
C LYS A 775 -32.11 -2.03 -14.31
N ASN A 776 -33.35 -1.79 -13.87
CA ASN A 776 -33.68 -1.21 -12.57
C ASN A 776 -32.76 -0.03 -12.20
N LYS A 777 -32.55 0.90 -13.14
CA LYS A 777 -31.75 2.11 -12.95
C LYS A 777 -32.29 3.00 -11.84
N ILE A 778 -33.57 2.85 -11.52
CA ILE A 778 -34.26 3.50 -10.41
C ILE A 778 -35.09 2.43 -9.71
N ILE A 779 -34.91 2.31 -8.40
CA ILE A 779 -35.82 1.60 -7.50
C ILE A 779 -36.34 2.63 -6.52
N GLU A 780 -37.66 2.80 -6.47
CA GLU A 780 -38.31 3.75 -5.57
C GLU A 780 -39.51 3.12 -4.90
N GLY A 781 -39.80 3.57 -3.68
CA GLY A 781 -40.86 3.01 -2.88
C GLY A 781 -41.10 3.82 -1.62
N THR A 782 -41.97 3.28 -0.76
CA THR A 782 -42.29 3.89 0.54
C THR A 782 -41.94 2.92 1.65
N MET A 783 -41.14 3.38 2.61
CA MET A 783 -40.89 2.70 3.88
C MET A 783 -41.70 3.38 4.97
N THR A 784 -42.38 2.61 5.80
CA THR A 784 -43.16 3.13 6.92
C THR A 784 -42.44 2.83 8.23
N VAL A 785 -42.22 3.86 9.05
CA VAL A 785 -41.61 3.72 10.38
C VAL A 785 -42.53 4.31 11.46
N ASP A 786 -42.60 3.67 12.62
CA ASP A 786 -43.54 4.08 13.69
C ASP A 786 -43.14 5.39 14.37
N LYS A 787 -41.84 5.68 14.45
CA LYS A 787 -41.27 6.84 15.11
C LYS A 787 -40.42 7.64 14.14
N ALA A 788 -40.50 8.96 14.24
CA ALA A 788 -39.54 9.84 13.58
C ALA A 788 -38.20 9.74 14.32
N GLY A 789 -37.09 9.76 13.59
CA GLY A 789 -35.76 9.59 14.20
C GLY A 789 -34.65 9.46 13.17
N VAL A 790 -33.44 9.20 13.65
CA VAL A 790 -32.30 8.82 12.81
C VAL A 790 -32.22 7.31 12.74
N TYR A 791 -32.07 6.80 11.52
CA TYR A 791 -31.94 5.38 11.23
C TYR A 791 -30.65 5.12 10.45
N LEU A 792 -30.03 3.98 10.68
CA LEU A 792 -29.06 3.42 9.75
C LEU A 792 -29.82 2.68 8.66
N LEU A 793 -29.51 3.02 7.41
CA LEU A 793 -30.01 2.35 6.22
C LEU A 793 -28.85 1.66 5.51
N ASP A 794 -28.92 0.34 5.35
CA ASP A 794 -28.06 -0.43 4.45
C ASP A 794 -28.89 -1.41 3.61
N VAL A 795 -28.26 -1.96 2.58
CA VAL A 795 -28.89 -2.89 1.64
C VAL A 795 -28.15 -4.20 1.64
N ARG A 796 -28.87 -5.31 1.78
CA ARG A 796 -28.32 -6.64 1.58
C ARG A 796 -28.19 -6.92 0.08
N TYR A 797 -27.02 -7.32 -0.36
CA TYR A 797 -26.69 -7.46 -1.78
C TYR A 797 -25.77 -8.64 -2.07
N SER A 798 -25.75 -9.06 -3.35
CA SER A 798 -24.73 -9.92 -3.94
C SER A 798 -24.10 -9.27 -5.16
N ASN A 799 -22.81 -9.52 -5.40
CA ASN A 799 -22.12 -9.09 -6.61
C ASN A 799 -21.05 -10.13 -6.99
N GLY A 800 -21.45 -11.06 -7.86
CA GLY A 800 -20.57 -12.10 -8.40
C GLY A 800 -19.75 -11.67 -9.62
N SER A 801 -19.71 -10.38 -9.96
CA SER A 801 -19.13 -9.90 -11.24
C SER A 801 -17.61 -10.06 -11.36
N GLY A 802 -16.92 -10.30 -10.24
CA GLY A 802 -15.47 -10.48 -10.22
C GLY A 802 -14.95 -10.95 -8.85
N PRO A 803 -13.63 -11.18 -8.75
CA PRO A 803 -12.98 -11.71 -7.55
C PRO A 803 -13.02 -10.72 -6.37
N TRP A 804 -12.86 -11.25 -5.16
CA TRP A 804 -12.90 -10.42 -3.95
C TRP A 804 -11.72 -9.45 -3.84
N ASN A 805 -10.58 -9.74 -4.42
CA ASN A 805 -9.30 -9.08 -4.16
C ASN A 805 -8.74 -8.26 -5.32
N THR A 806 -9.48 -8.13 -6.42
CA THR A 806 -9.03 -7.42 -7.62
C THR A 806 -10.22 -7.09 -8.52
N ASP A 807 -9.95 -6.59 -9.73
CA ASP A 807 -10.95 -6.19 -10.73
C ASP A 807 -11.79 -4.96 -10.30
N ASN A 808 -12.56 -4.37 -11.22
CA ASN A 808 -13.05 -2.99 -11.10
C ASN A 808 -14.58 -2.82 -11.28
N LYS A 809 -15.36 -3.83 -10.88
CA LYS A 809 -16.83 -3.90 -11.13
C LYS A 809 -17.69 -3.69 -9.86
N CYS A 810 -17.29 -2.76 -9.00
CA CYS A 810 -18.14 -2.33 -7.89
C CYS A 810 -19.41 -1.66 -8.45
N ALA A 811 -20.61 -2.11 -8.07
CA ALA A 811 -21.81 -1.37 -8.44
C ALA A 811 -22.04 -0.19 -7.48
N ILE A 812 -22.55 0.92 -7.99
CA ILE A 812 -22.71 2.16 -7.21
C ILE A 812 -24.10 2.74 -7.48
N ARG A 813 -24.84 3.12 -6.45
CA ARG A 813 -26.13 3.82 -6.62
C ARG A 813 -26.23 4.99 -5.65
N THR A 814 -26.91 6.05 -6.07
CA THR A 814 -27.22 7.20 -5.21
C THR A 814 -28.50 6.93 -4.45
N LEU A 815 -28.48 7.14 -3.14
CA LEU A 815 -29.62 7.03 -2.24
C LEU A 815 -30.24 8.41 -2.01
N SER A 816 -31.56 8.51 -2.09
CA SER A 816 -32.32 9.69 -1.70
C SER A 816 -33.49 9.31 -0.79
N ILE A 817 -33.76 10.16 0.20
CA ILE A 817 -34.88 10.02 1.14
C ILE A 817 -35.71 11.29 1.10
N ASN A 818 -37.01 11.15 0.84
CA ASN A 818 -37.97 12.24 0.72
C ASN A 818 -37.50 13.36 -0.25
N GLY A 819 -36.82 12.97 -1.34
CA GLY A 819 -36.28 13.88 -2.35
C GLY A 819 -34.89 14.45 -2.05
N ASN A 820 -34.32 14.21 -0.86
CA ASN A 820 -32.99 14.68 -0.49
C ASN A 820 -31.95 13.59 -0.69
N GLU A 821 -30.88 13.89 -1.42
CA GLU A 821 -29.74 13.00 -1.60
C GLU A 821 -29.06 12.71 -0.26
N GLN A 822 -28.82 11.42 0.01
CA GLN A 822 -28.13 10.92 1.20
C GLN A 822 -26.73 10.39 0.85
N GLY A 823 -26.25 10.60 -0.38
CA GLY A 823 -25.01 10.10 -0.97
C GLY A 823 -25.12 8.68 -1.52
N VAL A 824 -24.00 7.94 -1.58
CA VAL A 824 -23.93 6.69 -2.36
C VAL A 824 -23.97 5.42 -1.51
N LEU A 825 -24.56 4.38 -2.08
CA LEU A 825 -24.44 2.98 -1.68
C LEU A 825 -23.49 2.27 -2.63
N VAL A 826 -22.52 1.56 -2.08
CA VAL A 826 -21.56 0.75 -2.85
C VAL A 826 -21.83 -0.74 -2.66
N PHE A 827 -21.65 -1.48 -3.74
CA PHE A 827 -21.83 -2.92 -3.81
C PHE A 827 -20.58 -3.56 -4.44
N PRO A 828 -19.45 -3.61 -3.71
CA PRO A 828 -18.22 -4.22 -4.19
C PRO A 828 -18.38 -5.70 -4.55
N GLN A 829 -17.45 -6.23 -5.32
CA GLN A 829 -17.46 -7.65 -5.69
C GLN A 829 -17.31 -8.53 -4.44
N ARG A 830 -18.06 -9.64 -4.40
CA ARG A 830 -18.08 -10.60 -3.28
C ARG A 830 -17.45 -11.97 -3.59
N GLY A 831 -17.04 -12.18 -4.85
CA GLY A 831 -16.43 -13.43 -5.29
C GLY A 831 -16.83 -13.73 -6.72
N LYS A 832 -15.87 -14.15 -7.55
CA LYS A 832 -16.12 -14.33 -8.98
C LYS A 832 -17.15 -15.43 -9.21
N ASP A 833 -18.26 -15.12 -9.86
CA ASP A 833 -19.38 -16.04 -10.12
C ASP A 833 -20.09 -16.57 -8.85
N GLU A 834 -19.89 -15.93 -7.68
CA GLU A 834 -20.49 -16.33 -6.40
C GLU A 834 -21.72 -15.47 -6.07
N TRP A 835 -22.77 -15.61 -6.87
CA TRP A 835 -23.98 -14.79 -6.78
C TRP A 835 -24.96 -15.21 -5.67
N SER A 836 -24.70 -16.33 -4.98
CA SER A 836 -25.45 -16.72 -3.77
C SER A 836 -24.74 -16.30 -2.47
N ASP A 837 -23.63 -15.56 -2.55
CA ASP A 837 -22.95 -14.90 -1.43
C ASP A 837 -23.54 -13.50 -1.21
N TRP A 838 -24.20 -13.31 -0.06
CA TRP A 838 -24.89 -12.07 0.30
C TRP A 838 -24.20 -11.37 1.46
N GLY A 839 -24.00 -10.06 1.35
CA GLY A 839 -23.50 -9.20 2.41
C GLY A 839 -24.23 -7.86 2.45
N PHE A 840 -23.74 -6.91 3.24
CA PHE A 840 -24.35 -5.60 3.37
C PHE A 840 -23.51 -4.51 2.70
N SER A 841 -24.18 -3.55 2.06
CA SER A 841 -23.59 -2.30 1.58
C SER A 841 -23.07 -1.46 2.74
N ASN A 842 -22.43 -0.33 2.43
CA ASN A 842 -22.20 0.71 3.42
C ASN A 842 -23.54 1.22 3.96
N SER A 843 -23.56 1.61 5.23
CA SER A 843 -24.73 2.18 5.88
C SER A 843 -24.73 3.71 5.73
N ARG A 844 -25.92 4.32 5.63
CA ARG A 844 -26.11 5.77 5.67
C ARG A 844 -27.00 6.15 6.85
N LYS A 845 -26.61 7.17 7.60
CA LYS A 845 -27.48 7.80 8.61
C LYS A 845 -28.54 8.60 7.88
N VAL A 846 -29.81 8.23 8.00
CA VAL A 846 -30.94 8.89 7.34
C VAL A 846 -31.96 9.36 8.37
N LYS A 847 -32.52 10.55 8.13
CA LYS A 847 -33.61 11.09 8.96
C LYS A 847 -34.95 10.71 8.37
N LEU A 848 -35.77 10.00 9.16
CA LEU A 848 -37.11 9.55 8.75
C LEU A 848 -38.19 10.23 9.59
N ASN A 849 -39.33 10.51 8.95
CA ASN A 849 -40.54 10.97 9.61
C ASN A 849 -41.34 9.76 10.14
N ALA A 850 -42.18 9.96 11.15
CA ALA A 850 -43.16 8.92 11.52
C ALA A 850 -44.15 8.72 10.34
N GLY A 851 -44.51 7.47 10.08
CA GLY A 851 -45.31 7.08 8.93
C GLY A 851 -44.47 6.88 7.66
N ALA A 852 -45.04 7.27 6.52
CA ALA A 852 -44.51 7.00 5.19
C ALA A 852 -43.31 7.90 4.83
N ASN A 853 -42.23 7.28 4.37
CA ASN A 853 -41.04 7.93 3.83
C ASN A 853 -40.71 7.38 2.45
N LYS A 854 -40.48 8.26 1.47
CA LYS A 854 -40.09 7.85 0.12
C LYS A 854 -38.60 7.60 0.06
N PHE A 855 -38.19 6.44 -0.46
CA PHE A 855 -36.80 6.19 -0.82
C PHE A 855 -36.64 6.08 -2.32
N LYS A 856 -35.44 6.41 -2.80
CA LYS A 856 -35.02 6.20 -4.18
C LYS A 856 -33.55 5.74 -4.18
N ILE A 857 -33.28 4.64 -4.87
CA ILE A 857 -31.95 4.14 -5.20
C ILE A 857 -31.80 4.29 -6.72
N SER A 858 -30.89 5.14 -7.18
CA SER A 858 -30.74 5.45 -8.62
C SER A 858 -29.32 5.37 -9.14
N PHE A 859 -29.20 5.08 -10.43
CA PHE A 859 -27.94 5.10 -11.19
C PHE A 859 -27.75 6.47 -11.85
N GLU A 860 -26.90 7.30 -11.26
CA GLU A 860 -26.54 8.64 -11.71
C GLU A 860 -25.23 8.65 -12.51
N GLU A 861 -24.91 9.75 -13.20
CA GLU A 861 -23.71 9.81 -14.07
C GLU A 861 -22.39 9.60 -13.31
N TRP A 862 -22.30 10.08 -12.07
CA TRP A 862 -21.13 9.87 -11.20
C TRP A 862 -21.10 8.48 -10.56
N ASN A 863 -22.09 7.61 -10.80
CA ASN A 863 -22.09 6.23 -10.31
C ASN A 863 -21.40 5.25 -11.29
N ASN A 864 -20.92 5.74 -12.43
CA ASN A 864 -20.18 4.90 -13.37
C ASN A 864 -18.80 4.52 -12.80
N ASN A 865 -18.64 3.26 -12.40
CA ASN A 865 -17.35 2.69 -12.03
C ASN A 865 -16.34 2.67 -13.20
N MET A 866 -15.11 2.21 -12.93
CA MET A 866 -14.03 2.23 -13.92
C MET A 866 -14.12 1.10 -14.96
N ASN A 867 -14.90 0.06 -14.69
CA ASN A 867 -15.20 -0.95 -15.71
C ASN A 867 -16.02 -0.37 -16.86
N VAL A 868 -16.95 0.54 -16.54
CA VAL A 868 -17.95 1.22 -17.39
C VAL A 868 -18.97 0.29 -18.06
N ASP A 869 -18.61 -0.96 -18.33
CA ASP A 869 -19.47 -1.94 -18.97
C ASP A 869 -20.29 -2.72 -17.94
N VAL A 870 -19.68 -3.10 -16.81
CA VAL A 870 -20.32 -3.85 -15.72
C VAL A 870 -20.47 -3.01 -14.47
N ASN A 871 -21.72 -2.73 -14.08
CA ASN A 871 -22.11 -2.04 -12.84
C ASN A 871 -23.33 -2.73 -12.22
N THR A 872 -23.19 -4.05 -12.06
CA THR A 872 -24.29 -4.97 -11.72
C THR A 872 -24.19 -5.46 -10.28
N ALA A 873 -25.32 -5.53 -9.60
CA ALA A 873 -25.48 -6.21 -8.32
C ALA A 873 -26.91 -6.74 -8.20
N GLU A 874 -27.09 -7.74 -7.33
CA GLU A 874 -28.41 -8.25 -6.94
C GLU A 874 -28.74 -7.68 -5.56
N LEU A 875 -29.93 -7.09 -5.40
CA LEU A 875 -30.36 -6.48 -4.15
C LEU A 875 -31.53 -7.27 -3.53
N ASP A 876 -31.40 -7.61 -2.25
CA ASP A 876 -32.35 -8.43 -1.49
C ASP A 876 -33.35 -7.55 -0.73
N TYR A 877 -32.91 -6.91 0.35
CA TYR A 877 -33.74 -6.00 1.15
C TYR A 877 -32.97 -4.76 1.62
N ILE A 878 -33.74 -3.73 1.97
CA ILE A 878 -33.27 -2.60 2.79
C ILE A 878 -33.45 -2.97 4.26
N ARG A 879 -32.41 -2.73 5.07
CA ARG A 879 -32.47 -2.85 6.54
C ARG A 879 -32.43 -1.47 7.17
N LEU A 880 -33.37 -1.22 8.09
CA LEU A 880 -33.40 -0.02 8.94
C LEU A 880 -33.12 -0.38 10.38
N ILE A 881 -32.15 0.30 11.00
CA ILE A 881 -31.83 0.17 12.42
C ILE A 881 -32.06 1.52 13.11
N PRO A 882 -32.99 1.64 14.06
CA PRO A 882 -33.22 2.89 14.79
C PRO A 882 -32.01 3.26 15.66
N MET A 883 -31.59 4.52 15.61
CA MET A 883 -30.50 5.05 16.45
C MET A 883 -31.01 5.89 17.62
N ASN A 884 -32.06 6.68 17.43
CA ASN A 884 -32.64 7.54 18.45
C ASN A 884 -34.10 7.90 18.21
#